data_AF-A0A132HW27-F1
#
_entry.id   AF-A0A132HW27-F1
#
_cell.length_a   1.000
_cell.length_b   1.000
_cell.length_c   1.000
_cell.angle_alpha   90.00
_cell.angle_beta   90.00
_cell.angle_gamma   90.00
#
_symmetry.space_group_name_H-M   'P 1'
#
loop_
_entity.id
_entity.type
_entity.pdbx_description
1 polymer ?
#
loop_
_entity_poly.entity_id
_entity_poly.type
_entity_poly.pdbx_seq_one_letter_code
_entity_poly.pdbx_strand_id
1 'polypeptide(L)'
;MPSPHDFETRSIPRLLWAYAMPAIVGQLISSIYNIADRVILGQYVGPMAIAGLAITLPVMNIIHAFGSLVGAGSSARMSIVLGRKDLPWAEKILGNSMLLTFFFGFFFVAGGYLFMNPLLSAFGASPDTIAYARQYMNIVLPGMFLTTLTFNLTGLIRASGHPTKSMWILVGGALLNILLDLLFIPLLHLGIAGAAWATTVSMTVAALFSVLHFIPSGGFRCFRKSGDPSRQPTVLFRRHAWVPRPYIIRNILAIGVSPFLMNLAASGVAVVINRQLLRYGGDLAVGTYGIINSASLIVFLLMMGICQGMQPIAGYNYGAGHTHRLRQVYRLTMAVCLLTGLLGTLACCCFPRLILRCFTTDATLISIGIPAMRYLTVMFPLIAFTVINSQFFQSIDKPWIAIVTSLSRQVLFLVPMMFLVPLLFVRSGADGLTGVWFSCTLSDIFGALLSAILFYSQRAVFRPGYVAPDRGPRKSHTPSGTAAALTLALLLTLAAPAKGQVGQMGSMGPTAPVSSIVSTVPVDTVTHAPRIGLVLGGGGAKGASHIGVLRYLEDHGIPVHCVVGTSMGAIIGGFYALGYNARQLDTIISRIDWSYYLSGSVGRAYLPSSSRQRTDRLLFTVPFSFRSPDSVGSTLPSSFVGGSNLTNLFANLSVGYTDSCSFDSLPIPFACVATDLRTGGEVVLRSGCLPMAIRASMAIPGVFAPVVLDTLLLADGGMVNNFPADICRAMGADIVIGVEVGDELVADPSRLRTLPQLVSQLMSIVVSAKTSSNRQLCDIYIRPDISGYHILSFNPAAVDTLVRRGYEAAVLAFAGRPAPAHPAGGRSRRRAVNLYADTILLSSVNLIGAPVSEQPWLLRKTGLDKGLPVTAADLDRAVEILTATGAWRDITYRVHRTGLRGDTLAVLGLPNRYDTYRLDISLQPEAPHTFGLGFRYDSEESASILLDLGLRRNRFAGAKLDLRARLSYNPRLYAAGSLSGFALGNLNLDYRYGRTDYTLTQPSGLQQHIDYDDHRFRLYLSDYSLLRFSLSGGLSHRLIHYRSLLGDTADLPSHHDNGTLTLFLHARYDNLDAPLLATRGSLVSLAVSLNADTAAGSLPSFRHSRWGDITLHAATHLTPGGGPVTLVPALAMRWLVTSDTPHRSHRNLVGGVMPGRYVDHQLPFLGLLAPHVVGDAALILRCDLRLRLGRHHLSLIGNYLYHTPDLEHFMRFDPSDLRGQTGAALRYAYTTRFGPVSLDLAASTLHPTPQLYLSFGHNF
;
A
#
# COMPACT_ATOMS: atom_id res chain seq x y z
N MET A 1 19.54 0.45 10.08
CA MET A 1 18.75 0.96 11.22
C MET A 1 19.34 2.31 11.58
N PRO A 2 18.53 3.34 11.88
CA PRO A 2 19.09 4.60 12.33
C PRO A 2 19.91 4.39 13.60
N SER A 3 21.18 4.76 13.57
CA SER A 3 22.07 4.89 14.71
C SER A 3 21.96 6.31 15.27
N PRO A 4 22.47 6.59 16.49
CA PRO A 4 22.54 7.96 17.01
C PRO A 4 23.25 8.94 16.06
N HIS A 5 24.17 8.44 15.22
CA HIS A 5 24.88 9.21 14.19
C HIS A 5 23.96 9.60 13.00
N ASP A 6 22.90 8.84 12.74
CA ASP A 6 21.96 9.12 11.64
C ASP A 6 21.10 10.36 11.90
N PHE A 7 20.92 10.78 13.16
CA PHE A 7 20.25 12.04 13.47
C PHE A 7 21.01 13.26 12.89
N GLU A 8 22.33 13.15 12.73
CA GLU A 8 23.20 14.21 12.22
C GLU A 8 23.39 14.14 10.70
N THR A 9 23.63 12.95 10.14
CA THR A 9 24.07 12.82 8.74
C THR A 9 22.95 12.49 7.75
N ARG A 10 21.89 11.80 8.20
CA ARG A 10 20.86 11.29 7.30
C ARG A 10 19.89 12.38 6.85
N SER A 11 19.35 12.30 5.63
CA SER A 11 18.34 13.24 5.15
C SER A 11 17.05 13.17 5.99
N ILE A 12 16.48 14.32 6.36
CA ILE A 12 15.27 14.42 7.20
C ILE A 12 14.08 13.60 6.67
N PRO A 13 13.76 13.59 5.37
CA PRO A 13 12.61 12.82 4.88
C PRO A 13 12.73 11.31 5.13
N ARG A 14 13.90 10.73 4.81
CA ARG A 14 14.17 9.30 5.08
C ARG A 14 14.17 9.00 6.58
N LEU A 15 14.71 9.91 7.39
CA LEU A 15 14.76 9.76 8.84
C LEU A 15 13.36 9.82 9.47
N LEU A 16 12.52 10.79 9.07
CA LEU A 16 11.14 10.90 9.55
C LEU A 16 10.34 9.64 9.22
N TRP A 17 10.44 9.12 8.00
CA TRP A 17 9.77 7.89 7.60
C TRP A 17 10.25 6.66 8.39
N ALA A 18 11.55 6.53 8.63
CA ALA A 18 12.12 5.44 9.41
C ALA A 18 11.65 5.42 10.88
N TYR A 19 11.21 6.57 11.41
CA TYR A 19 10.66 6.70 12.76
C TYR A 19 9.13 6.66 12.81
N ALA A 20 8.47 7.33 11.86
CA ALA A 20 7.02 7.43 11.79
C ALA A 20 6.37 6.08 11.45
N MET A 21 6.91 5.32 10.48
CA MET A 21 6.27 4.07 10.06
C MET A 21 6.20 3.02 11.18
N PRO A 22 7.27 2.75 11.96
CA PRO A 22 7.17 1.86 13.12
C PRO A 22 6.18 2.35 14.18
N ALA A 23 6.08 3.66 14.40
CA ALA A 23 5.13 4.22 15.37
C ALA A 23 3.68 4.08 14.88
N ILE A 24 3.41 4.32 13.58
CA ILE A 24 2.10 4.10 12.95
C ILE A 24 1.69 2.62 13.09
N VAL A 25 2.58 1.69 12.72
CA VAL A 25 2.32 0.25 12.82
C VAL A 25 2.05 -0.17 14.26
N GLY A 26 2.86 0.32 15.20
CA GLY A 26 2.65 0.09 16.63
C GLY A 26 1.26 0.58 17.07
N GLN A 27 0.88 1.80 16.69
CA GLN A 27 -0.40 2.39 17.06
C GLN A 27 -1.61 1.64 16.46
N LEU A 28 -1.51 1.22 15.20
CA LEU A 28 -2.56 0.44 14.53
C LEU A 28 -2.70 -0.94 15.16
N ILE A 29 -1.61 -1.67 15.39
CA ILE A 29 -1.65 -3.00 16.01
C ILE A 29 -2.15 -2.92 17.45
N SER A 30 -1.78 -1.86 18.19
CA SER A 30 -2.34 -1.60 19.51
C SER A 30 -3.86 -1.40 19.49
N SER A 31 -4.41 -0.80 18.43
CA SER A 31 -5.87 -0.68 18.29
C SER A 31 -6.54 -2.02 17.97
N ILE A 32 -5.88 -2.89 17.20
CA ILE A 32 -6.43 -4.18 16.77
C ILE A 32 -6.62 -5.12 17.96
N TYR A 33 -5.68 -5.21 18.91
CA TYR A 33 -5.87 -6.11 20.06
C TYR A 33 -6.95 -5.58 21.01
N ASN A 34 -7.07 -4.26 21.22
CA ASN A 34 -8.15 -3.68 22.03
C ASN A 34 -9.54 -4.02 21.44
N ILE A 35 -9.63 -4.17 20.11
CA ILE A 35 -10.85 -4.63 19.44
C ILE A 35 -11.00 -6.14 19.63
N ALA A 36 -9.93 -6.92 19.41
CA ALA A 36 -9.96 -8.37 19.54
C ALA A 36 -10.37 -8.83 20.94
N ASP A 37 -9.84 -8.20 22.00
CA ASP A 37 -10.17 -8.47 23.40
C ASP A 37 -11.68 -8.31 23.66
N ARG A 38 -12.25 -7.16 23.26
CA ARG A 38 -13.70 -6.90 23.39
C ARG A 38 -14.55 -7.88 22.60
N VAL A 39 -14.10 -8.26 21.40
CA VAL A 39 -14.79 -9.26 20.59
C VAL A 39 -14.79 -10.58 21.35
N ILE A 40 -13.62 -11.15 21.66
CA ILE A 40 -13.47 -12.47 22.32
C ILE A 40 -14.29 -12.51 23.62
N LEU A 41 -14.18 -11.47 24.46
CA LEU A 41 -14.95 -11.36 25.69
C LEU A 41 -16.47 -11.41 25.46
N GLY A 42 -16.93 -10.66 24.46
CA GLY A 42 -18.33 -10.59 24.09
C GLY A 42 -18.89 -11.88 23.51
N GLN A 43 -18.03 -12.71 22.89
CA GLN A 43 -18.45 -13.99 22.33
C GLN A 43 -18.56 -15.09 23.38
N TYR A 44 -17.57 -15.21 24.27
CA TYR A 44 -17.47 -16.35 25.17
C TYR A 44 -17.99 -16.10 26.59
N VAL A 45 -18.05 -14.85 27.04
CA VAL A 45 -18.51 -14.50 28.40
C VAL A 45 -19.88 -13.83 28.37
N GLY A 46 -20.17 -13.09 27.30
CA GLY A 46 -21.47 -12.49 27.04
C GLY A 46 -21.54 -10.98 27.29
N PRO A 47 -22.71 -10.36 27.02
CA PRO A 47 -22.84 -8.90 26.92
C PRO A 47 -22.55 -8.14 28.22
N MET A 48 -22.88 -8.72 29.38
CA MET A 48 -22.63 -8.09 30.69
C MET A 48 -21.13 -7.94 31.00
N ALA A 49 -20.29 -8.84 30.48
CA ALA A 49 -18.84 -8.73 30.61
C ALA A 49 -18.28 -7.56 29.77
N ILE A 50 -18.84 -7.32 28.57
CA ILE A 50 -18.48 -6.16 27.74
C ILE A 50 -18.88 -4.86 28.44
N ALA A 51 -20.09 -4.82 29.02
CA ALA A 51 -20.56 -3.67 29.79
C ALA A 51 -19.65 -3.40 31.01
N GLY A 52 -19.29 -4.45 31.76
CA GLY A 52 -18.33 -4.38 32.85
C GLY A 52 -16.97 -3.84 32.40
N LEU A 53 -16.42 -4.32 31.29
CA LEU A 53 -15.18 -3.83 30.69
C LEU A 53 -15.28 -2.36 30.24
N ALA A 54 -16.43 -1.92 29.70
CA ALA A 54 -16.62 -0.55 29.26
C ALA A 54 -16.56 0.45 30.44
N ILE A 55 -17.08 0.07 31.61
CA ILE A 55 -17.06 0.89 32.83
C ILE A 55 -15.63 1.06 33.38
N THR A 56 -14.72 0.12 33.10
CA THR A 56 -13.33 0.26 33.54
C THR A 56 -12.53 1.23 32.67
N LEU A 57 -12.95 1.51 31.43
CA LEU A 57 -12.19 2.34 30.47
C LEU A 57 -11.81 3.75 30.98
N PRO A 58 -12.70 4.52 31.66
CA PRO A 58 -12.31 5.81 32.24
C PRO A 58 -11.19 5.67 33.27
N VAL A 59 -11.21 4.60 34.07
CA VAL A 59 -10.16 4.28 35.05
C VAL A 59 -8.85 3.94 34.32
N MET A 60 -8.92 3.13 33.27
CA MET A 60 -7.77 2.82 32.39
C MET A 60 -7.16 4.10 31.79
N ASN A 61 -7.99 5.05 31.35
CA ASN A 61 -7.52 6.33 30.78
C ASN A 61 -6.77 7.20 31.78
N ILE A 62 -7.22 7.25 33.04
CA ILE A 62 -6.51 7.97 34.11
C ILE A 62 -5.11 7.38 34.30
N ILE A 63 -4.99 6.07 34.20
CA ILE A 63 -3.70 5.37 34.36
C ILE A 63 -2.78 5.66 33.18
N HIS A 64 -3.32 5.58 31.97
CA HIS A 64 -2.61 5.99 30.75
C HIS A 64 -2.14 7.45 30.84
N ALA A 65 -2.90 8.34 31.50
CA ALA A 65 -2.47 9.72 31.74
C ALA A 65 -1.15 9.77 32.52
N PHE A 66 -1.02 9.03 33.64
CA PHE A 66 0.22 8.98 34.42
C PHE A 66 1.36 8.28 33.67
N GLY A 67 1.07 7.24 32.88
CA GLY A 67 2.08 6.64 32.02
C GLY A 67 2.62 7.61 30.96
N SER A 68 1.74 8.41 30.38
CA SER A 68 2.12 9.46 29.43
C SER A 68 2.90 10.62 30.09
N LEU A 69 2.59 10.95 31.36
CA LEU A 69 3.31 11.95 32.16
C LEU A 69 4.80 11.63 32.24
N VAL A 70 5.15 10.40 32.61
CA VAL A 70 6.56 10.01 32.73
C VAL A 70 7.16 9.71 31.35
N GLY A 71 6.47 8.91 30.53
CA GLY A 71 7.03 8.41 29.26
C GLY A 71 7.26 9.47 28.20
N ALA A 72 6.30 10.39 27.98
CA ALA A 72 6.47 11.46 27.00
C ALA A 72 7.52 12.48 27.46
N GLY A 73 7.51 12.82 28.75
CA GLY A 73 8.46 13.76 29.36
C GLY A 73 9.90 13.24 29.38
N SER A 74 10.11 11.98 29.75
CA SER A 74 11.42 11.33 29.78
C SER A 74 12.01 11.17 28.37
N SER A 75 11.19 10.73 27.40
CA SER A 75 11.57 10.56 26.00
C SER A 75 12.00 11.87 25.35
N ALA A 76 11.19 12.94 25.48
CA ALA A 76 11.54 14.26 24.95
C ALA A 76 12.84 14.79 25.58
N ARG A 77 12.98 14.69 26.90
CA ARG A 77 14.18 15.17 27.60
C ARG A 77 15.43 14.39 27.21
N MET A 78 15.31 13.07 27.05
CA MET A 78 16.43 12.24 26.63
C MET A 78 16.88 12.58 25.21
N SER A 79 15.97 12.79 24.27
CA SER A 79 16.34 13.20 22.90
C SER A 79 17.10 14.52 22.87
N ILE A 80 16.72 15.52 23.69
CA ILE A 80 17.45 16.79 23.81
C ILE A 80 18.87 16.57 24.34
N VAL A 81 19.02 15.77 25.39
CA VAL A 81 20.33 15.50 26.01
C VAL A 81 21.25 14.68 25.10
N LEU A 82 20.70 13.72 24.35
CA LEU A 82 21.43 12.99 23.33
C LEU A 82 21.90 13.90 22.19
N GLY A 83 21.11 14.90 21.80
CA GLY A 83 21.52 15.94 20.86
C GLY A 83 22.70 16.78 21.35
N ARG A 84 22.80 16.98 22.67
CA ARG A 84 23.96 17.62 23.32
C ARG A 84 25.17 16.69 23.49
N LYS A 85 25.05 15.42 23.09
CA LYS A 85 26.06 14.35 23.25
C LYS A 85 26.42 14.03 24.70
N ASP A 86 25.52 14.29 25.65
CA ASP A 86 25.74 14.06 27.08
C ASP A 86 25.12 12.72 27.54
N LEU A 87 25.85 11.62 27.27
CA LEU A 87 25.40 10.27 27.61
C LEU A 87 25.17 10.06 29.12
N PRO A 88 26.04 10.54 30.05
CA PRO A 88 25.78 10.38 31.48
C PRO A 88 24.48 11.03 31.95
N TRP A 89 24.09 12.16 31.36
CA TRP A 89 22.79 12.76 31.65
C TRP A 89 21.62 11.97 31.05
N ALA A 90 21.79 11.37 29.87
CA ALA A 90 20.78 10.49 29.29
C ALA A 90 20.53 9.25 30.18
N GLU A 91 21.61 8.66 30.73
CA GLU A 91 21.51 7.54 31.68
C GLU A 91 20.81 7.96 32.98
N LYS A 92 21.10 9.16 33.53
CA LYS A 92 20.38 9.69 34.70
C LYS A 92 18.88 9.93 34.45
N ILE A 93 18.51 10.39 33.25
CA ILE A 93 17.11 10.55 32.85
C ILE A 93 16.40 9.20 32.81
N LEU A 94 17.03 8.17 32.23
CA LEU A 94 16.52 6.79 32.24
C LEU A 94 16.24 6.33 33.68
N GLY A 95 17.22 6.42 34.59
CA GLY A 95 17.06 5.98 35.99
C GLY A 95 16.02 6.79 36.77
N ASN A 96 16.00 8.11 36.65
CA ASN A 96 15.00 8.95 37.33
C ASN A 96 13.58 8.75 36.78
N SER A 97 13.44 8.49 35.48
CA SER A 97 12.14 8.16 34.89
C SER A 97 11.61 6.82 35.40
N MET A 98 12.49 5.84 35.64
CA MET A 98 12.12 4.57 36.26
C MET A 98 11.63 4.76 37.69
N LEU A 99 12.35 5.55 38.50
CA LEU A 99 11.92 5.89 39.86
C LEU A 99 10.53 6.56 39.87
N LEU A 100 10.27 7.50 38.96
CA LEU A 100 8.95 8.12 38.82
C LEU A 100 7.86 7.11 38.40
N THR A 101 8.20 6.18 37.50
CA THR A 101 7.26 5.13 37.06
C THR A 101 6.89 4.22 38.24
N PHE A 102 7.87 3.81 39.05
CA PHE A 102 7.62 3.02 40.27
C PHE A 102 6.79 3.79 41.30
N PHE A 103 7.12 5.07 41.52
CA PHE A 103 6.39 5.94 42.44
C PHE A 103 4.92 6.04 42.04
N PHE A 104 4.61 6.53 40.83
CA PHE A 104 3.22 6.67 40.38
C PHE A 104 2.52 5.31 40.27
N GLY A 105 3.23 4.26 39.87
CA GLY A 105 2.72 2.90 39.84
C GLY A 105 2.20 2.43 41.20
N PHE A 106 3.02 2.58 42.25
CA PHE A 106 2.65 2.19 43.60
C PHE A 106 1.42 2.96 44.11
N PHE A 107 1.44 4.30 44.01
CA PHE A 107 0.32 5.12 44.46
C PHE A 107 -0.97 4.84 43.68
N PHE A 108 -0.86 4.56 42.37
CA PHE A 108 -2.02 4.22 41.57
C PHE A 108 -2.60 2.86 41.97
N VAL A 109 -1.76 1.84 42.14
CA VAL A 109 -2.21 0.51 42.56
C VAL A 109 -2.88 0.59 43.93
N ALA A 110 -2.25 1.27 44.89
CA ALA A 110 -2.82 1.47 46.22
C ALA A 110 -4.16 2.23 46.17
N GLY A 111 -4.22 3.37 45.46
CA GLY A 111 -5.42 4.18 45.34
C GLY A 111 -6.56 3.46 44.62
N GLY A 112 -6.26 2.71 43.56
CA GLY A 112 -7.26 1.93 42.82
C GLY A 112 -7.89 0.83 43.67
N TYR A 113 -7.12 0.16 44.55
CA TYR A 113 -7.70 -0.79 45.51
C TYR A 113 -8.50 -0.10 46.62
N LEU A 114 -8.01 1.02 47.18
CA LEU A 114 -8.73 1.75 48.23
C LEU A 114 -10.09 2.31 47.75
N PHE A 115 -10.15 2.82 46.52
CA PHE A 115 -11.33 3.52 45.99
C PHE A 115 -12.06 2.75 44.88
N MET A 116 -11.80 1.44 44.73
CA MET A 116 -12.33 0.63 43.63
C MET A 116 -13.84 0.77 43.44
N ASN A 117 -14.62 0.53 44.49
CA ASN A 117 -16.08 0.51 44.40
C ASN A 117 -16.67 1.90 44.20
N PRO A 118 -16.28 2.94 44.97
CA PRO A 118 -16.72 4.31 44.71
C PRO A 118 -16.42 4.78 43.28
N LEU A 119 -15.24 4.44 42.73
CA LEU A 119 -14.85 4.82 41.37
C LEU A 119 -15.72 4.12 40.32
N LEU A 120 -15.89 2.80 40.42
CA LEU A 120 -16.69 2.04 39.45
C LEU A 120 -18.16 2.48 39.47
N SER A 121 -18.74 2.73 40.64
CA SER A 121 -20.09 3.27 40.76
C SER A 121 -20.19 4.69 40.19
N ALA A 122 -19.21 5.57 40.45
CA ALA A 122 -19.20 6.94 39.92
C ALA A 122 -19.10 6.99 38.37
N PHE A 123 -18.47 5.98 37.76
CA PHE A 123 -18.39 5.83 36.31
C PHE A 123 -19.56 5.05 35.69
N GLY A 124 -20.59 4.70 36.47
CA GLY A 124 -21.85 4.15 35.97
C GLY A 124 -22.01 2.63 36.08
N ALA A 125 -21.29 1.96 36.98
CA ALA A 125 -21.52 0.54 37.26
C ALA A 125 -22.91 0.30 37.88
N SER A 126 -23.72 -0.55 37.25
CA SER A 126 -24.96 -1.08 37.81
C SER A 126 -24.70 -2.25 38.78
N PRO A 127 -25.68 -2.67 39.59
CA PRO A 127 -25.56 -3.85 40.45
C PRO A 127 -25.10 -5.12 39.70
N ASP A 128 -25.54 -5.28 38.45
CA ASP A 128 -25.24 -6.47 37.63
C ASP A 128 -23.87 -6.41 36.93
N THR A 129 -23.31 -5.21 36.74
CA THR A 129 -22.04 -5.00 36.00
C THR A 129 -20.84 -4.73 36.89
N ILE A 130 -21.07 -4.30 38.14
CA ILE A 130 -20.00 -3.95 39.08
C ILE A 130 -19.13 -5.15 39.45
N ALA A 131 -19.70 -6.36 39.50
CA ALA A 131 -18.96 -7.59 39.81
C ALA A 131 -17.93 -7.91 38.72
N TYR A 132 -18.34 -7.85 37.45
CA TYR A 132 -17.46 -8.04 36.29
C TYR A 132 -16.36 -6.98 36.24
N ALA A 133 -16.72 -5.70 36.41
CA ALA A 133 -15.76 -4.60 36.43
C ALA A 133 -14.74 -4.76 37.57
N ARG A 134 -15.18 -5.14 38.77
CA ARG A 134 -14.29 -5.39 39.92
C ARG A 134 -13.36 -6.56 39.67
N GLN A 135 -13.87 -7.67 39.13
CA GLN A 135 -13.07 -8.86 38.83
C GLN A 135 -11.96 -8.54 37.82
N TYR A 136 -12.29 -7.81 36.75
CA TYR A 136 -11.32 -7.34 35.77
C TYR A 136 -10.28 -6.39 36.39
N MET A 137 -10.74 -5.37 37.10
CA MET A 137 -9.88 -4.35 37.70
C MET A 137 -8.89 -4.94 38.70
N ASN A 138 -9.32 -5.90 39.54
CA ASN A 138 -8.46 -6.54 40.53
C ASN A 138 -7.20 -7.17 39.93
N ILE A 139 -7.28 -7.65 38.69
CA ILE A 139 -6.16 -8.30 37.99
C ILE A 139 -5.39 -7.28 37.14
N VAL A 140 -6.11 -6.38 36.46
CA VAL A 140 -5.49 -5.42 35.55
C VAL A 140 -4.72 -4.34 36.30
N LEU A 141 -5.22 -3.83 37.44
CA LEU A 141 -4.58 -2.74 38.22
C LEU A 141 -3.06 -2.92 38.41
N PRO A 142 -2.56 -4.05 38.96
CA PRO A 142 -1.12 -4.30 39.07
C PRO A 142 -0.44 -4.47 37.70
N GLY A 143 -1.11 -5.09 36.71
CA GLY A 143 -0.61 -5.20 35.33
C GLY A 143 -0.47 -3.85 34.61
N MET A 144 -1.24 -2.84 35.00
CA MET A 144 -1.15 -1.51 34.40
C MET A 144 0.10 -0.74 34.80
N PHE A 145 0.70 -1.07 35.94
CA PHE A 145 2.05 -0.61 36.27
C PHE A 145 3.05 -1.07 35.19
N LEU A 146 2.97 -2.33 34.77
CA LEU A 146 3.82 -2.91 33.72
C LEU A 146 3.52 -2.32 32.34
N THR A 147 2.25 -2.00 32.07
CA THR A 147 1.83 -1.29 30.87
C THR A 147 2.46 0.11 30.81
N THR A 148 2.37 0.85 31.91
CA THR A 148 2.98 2.18 32.07
C THR A 148 4.51 2.12 31.90
N LEU A 149 5.14 1.11 32.49
CA LEU A 149 6.56 0.85 32.34
C LEU A 149 6.94 0.58 30.88
N THR A 150 6.17 -0.24 30.17
CA THR A 150 6.36 -0.54 28.75
C THR A 150 6.28 0.71 27.90
N PHE A 151 5.26 1.55 28.08
CA PHE A 151 5.13 2.79 27.31
C PHE A 151 6.26 3.79 27.59
N ASN A 152 6.69 3.93 28.85
CA ASN A 152 7.85 4.77 29.18
C ASN A 152 9.12 4.26 28.49
N LEU A 153 9.49 2.99 28.72
CA LEU A 153 10.73 2.44 28.18
C LEU A 153 10.72 2.35 26.65
N THR A 154 9.60 2.00 26.02
CA THR A 154 9.52 2.01 24.54
C THR A 154 9.66 3.42 23.98
N GLY A 155 9.13 4.45 24.65
CA GLY A 155 9.38 5.85 24.33
C GLY A 155 10.86 6.23 24.44
N LEU A 156 11.56 5.72 25.46
CA LEU A 156 13.00 5.90 25.63
C LEU A 156 13.81 5.13 24.57
N ILE A 157 13.43 3.91 24.21
CA ILE A 157 14.04 3.11 23.13
C ILE A 157 13.96 3.86 21.79
N ARG A 158 12.82 4.51 21.50
CA ARG A 158 12.68 5.37 20.32
C ARG A 158 13.63 6.57 20.40
N ALA A 159 13.62 7.26 21.54
CA ALA A 159 14.48 8.43 21.76
C ALA A 159 15.99 8.11 21.65
N SER A 160 16.41 6.87 21.97
CA SER A 160 17.81 6.42 21.90
C SER A 160 18.29 5.97 20.51
N GLY A 161 17.43 5.96 19.49
CA GLY A 161 17.82 5.52 18.14
C GLY A 161 17.10 4.29 17.60
N HIS A 162 16.24 3.62 18.38
CA HIS A 162 15.80 2.25 18.07
C HIS A 162 14.27 2.11 17.82
N PRO A 163 13.68 2.86 16.86
CA PRO A 163 12.22 2.88 16.67
C PRO A 163 11.62 1.54 16.26
N THR A 164 12.34 0.76 15.46
CA THR A 164 11.91 -0.58 15.04
C THR A 164 11.84 -1.57 16.21
N LYS A 165 12.81 -1.52 17.13
CA LYS A 165 12.81 -2.39 18.31
C LYS A 165 11.66 -2.06 19.25
N SER A 166 11.37 -0.77 19.44
CA SER A 166 10.18 -0.32 20.17
C SER A 166 8.89 -0.84 19.55
N MET A 167 8.75 -0.81 18.21
CA MET A 167 7.58 -1.36 17.53
C MET A 167 7.45 -2.86 17.78
N TRP A 168 8.51 -3.65 17.66
CA TRP A 168 8.43 -5.11 17.88
C TRP A 168 8.02 -5.50 19.29
N ILE A 169 8.44 -4.74 20.30
CA ILE A 169 8.03 -4.96 21.67
C ILE A 169 6.50 -4.76 21.79
N LEU A 170 5.97 -3.68 21.22
CA LEU A 170 4.53 -3.38 21.25
C LEU A 170 3.72 -4.39 20.43
N VAL A 171 4.18 -4.74 19.23
CA VAL A 171 3.53 -5.72 18.34
C VAL A 171 3.57 -7.12 18.94
N GLY A 172 4.72 -7.54 19.49
CA GLY A 172 4.86 -8.83 20.17
C GLY A 172 3.94 -8.93 21.38
N GLY A 173 3.82 -7.85 22.18
CA GLY A 173 2.87 -7.78 23.28
C GLY A 173 1.42 -7.90 22.81
N ALA A 174 1.01 -7.13 21.80
CA ALA A 174 -0.35 -7.18 21.26
C ALA A 174 -0.72 -8.56 20.67
N LEU A 175 0.18 -9.19 19.92
CA LEU A 175 -0.05 -10.52 19.36
C LEU A 175 -0.11 -11.60 20.45
N LEU A 176 0.76 -11.48 21.47
CA LEU A 176 0.74 -12.38 22.62
C LEU A 176 -0.55 -12.21 23.42
N ASN A 177 -1.05 -10.98 23.60
CA ASN A 177 -2.33 -10.72 24.25
C ASN A 177 -3.48 -11.46 23.54
N ILE A 178 -3.62 -11.29 22.21
CA ILE A 178 -4.67 -11.99 21.43
C ILE A 178 -4.54 -13.52 21.57
N LEU A 179 -3.30 -14.04 21.52
CA LEU A 179 -3.06 -15.48 21.69
C LEU A 179 -3.47 -15.96 23.09
N LEU A 180 -3.17 -15.17 24.12
CA LEU A 180 -3.53 -15.47 25.50
C LEU A 180 -5.03 -15.29 25.77
N ASP A 181 -5.72 -14.34 25.12
CA ASP A 181 -7.17 -14.21 25.21
C ASP A 181 -7.86 -15.47 24.68
N LEU A 182 -7.39 -15.96 23.53
CA LEU A 182 -7.85 -17.22 22.94
C LEU A 182 -7.49 -18.46 23.78
N LEU A 183 -6.51 -18.35 24.69
CA LEU A 183 -6.14 -19.43 25.60
C LEU A 183 -6.93 -19.35 26.92
N PHE A 184 -6.99 -18.17 27.54
CA PHE A 184 -7.51 -18.00 28.90
C PHE A 184 -9.03 -17.93 28.94
N ILE A 185 -9.66 -17.34 27.92
CA ILE A 185 -11.11 -17.12 27.92
C ILE A 185 -11.84 -18.40 27.51
N PRO A 186 -11.64 -18.97 26.29
CA PRO A 186 -12.39 -20.15 25.88
C PRO A 186 -11.79 -21.47 26.36
N LEU A 187 -10.45 -21.64 26.45
CA LEU A 187 -9.85 -22.95 26.79
C LEU A 187 -9.74 -23.17 28.31
N LEU A 188 -9.36 -22.14 29.08
CA LEU A 188 -9.27 -22.22 30.54
C LEU A 188 -10.53 -21.74 31.28
N HIS A 189 -11.55 -21.29 30.53
CA HIS A 189 -12.83 -20.82 31.07
C HIS A 189 -12.70 -19.72 32.15
N LEU A 190 -11.66 -18.88 32.10
CA LEU A 190 -11.41 -17.85 33.10
C LEU A 190 -12.31 -16.60 32.95
N GLY A 191 -13.24 -16.60 32.00
CA GLY A 191 -14.19 -15.51 31.78
C GLY A 191 -13.51 -14.15 31.62
N ILE A 192 -14.06 -13.11 32.25
CA ILE A 192 -13.48 -11.76 32.20
C ILE A 192 -12.11 -11.65 32.90
N ALA A 193 -11.82 -12.54 33.85
CA ALA A 193 -10.49 -12.62 34.46
C ALA A 193 -9.44 -13.13 33.47
N GLY A 194 -9.83 -13.95 32.49
CA GLY A 194 -8.96 -14.42 31.42
C GLY A 194 -8.40 -13.27 30.56
N ALA A 195 -9.27 -12.36 30.12
CA ALA A 195 -8.89 -11.15 29.38
C ALA A 195 -7.91 -10.26 30.19
N ALA A 196 -8.21 -10.10 31.48
CA ALA A 196 -7.36 -9.33 32.39
C ALA A 196 -5.96 -9.96 32.52
N TRP A 197 -5.87 -11.27 32.69
CA TRP A 197 -4.60 -12.00 32.78
C TRP A 197 -3.81 -11.95 31.48
N ALA A 198 -4.46 -12.12 30.34
CA ALA A 198 -3.82 -12.04 29.04
C ALA A 198 -3.21 -10.65 28.79
N THR A 199 -3.92 -9.60 29.17
CA THR A 199 -3.43 -8.22 29.12
C THR A 199 -2.24 -8.03 30.06
N THR A 200 -2.34 -8.48 31.31
CA THR A 200 -1.27 -8.35 32.30
C THR A 200 0.00 -9.11 31.89
N VAL A 201 -0.12 -10.38 31.47
CA VAL A 201 1.03 -11.21 31.07
C VAL A 201 1.70 -10.65 29.81
N SER A 202 0.92 -10.27 28.79
CA SER A 202 1.49 -9.69 27.56
C SER A 202 2.28 -8.41 27.82
N MET A 203 1.76 -7.51 28.67
CA MET A 203 2.44 -6.29 29.07
C MET A 203 3.63 -6.55 29.98
N THR A 204 3.61 -7.64 30.77
CA THR A 204 4.76 -8.09 31.57
C THR A 204 5.92 -8.50 30.66
N VAL A 205 5.63 -9.29 29.62
CA VAL A 205 6.62 -9.72 28.63
C VAL A 205 7.17 -8.51 27.87
N ALA A 206 6.31 -7.58 27.45
CA ALA A 206 6.73 -6.36 26.77
C ALA A 206 7.61 -5.47 27.67
N ALA A 207 7.25 -5.32 28.95
CA ALA A 207 8.04 -4.59 29.94
C ALA A 207 9.42 -5.23 30.15
N LEU A 208 9.47 -6.56 30.27
CA LEU A 208 10.71 -7.31 30.42
C LEU A 208 11.65 -7.08 29.24
N PHE A 209 11.16 -7.24 28.00
CA PHE A 209 11.96 -6.97 26.80
C PHE A 209 12.42 -5.51 26.71
N SER A 210 11.61 -4.58 27.21
CA SER A 210 11.97 -3.17 27.27
C SER A 210 13.11 -2.90 28.26
N VAL A 211 13.05 -3.50 29.46
CA VAL A 211 14.12 -3.40 30.48
C VAL A 211 15.41 -4.04 29.97
N LEU A 212 15.31 -5.23 29.38
CA LEU A 212 16.46 -5.97 28.83
C LEU A 212 17.23 -5.20 27.76
N HIS A 213 16.62 -4.22 27.09
CA HIS A 213 17.35 -3.37 26.14
C HIS A 213 18.41 -2.50 26.81
N PHE A 214 18.18 -2.06 28.04
CA PHE A 214 19.04 -1.09 28.75
C PHE A 214 20.04 -1.75 29.71
N ILE A 215 20.08 -3.09 29.78
CA ILE A 215 21.03 -3.84 30.61
C ILE A 215 22.28 -4.18 29.77
N PRO A 216 23.51 -4.00 30.29
CA PRO A 216 24.73 -4.43 29.62
C PRO A 216 24.70 -5.92 29.30
N SER A 217 25.05 -6.28 28.06
CA SER A 217 24.82 -7.59 27.46
C SER A 217 25.57 -8.75 28.16
N GLY A 218 24.89 -9.41 29.10
CA GLY A 218 25.26 -10.72 29.65
C GLY A 218 24.26 -11.87 29.36
N GLY A 219 23.10 -11.60 28.76
CA GLY A 219 21.96 -12.56 28.81
C GLY A 219 21.71 -13.49 27.61
N PHE A 220 21.71 -13.02 26.36
CA PHE A 220 21.23 -13.87 25.25
C PHE A 220 21.97 -13.65 23.92
N ARG A 221 22.76 -14.66 23.51
CA ARG A 221 23.50 -14.73 22.23
C ARG A 221 22.59 -14.85 20.99
N CYS A 222 21.32 -15.26 21.15
CA CYS A 222 20.44 -15.62 20.02
C CYS A 222 20.01 -14.47 19.10
N PHE A 223 20.15 -13.21 19.53
CA PHE A 223 19.91 -12.02 18.70
C PHE A 223 21.19 -11.34 18.20
N ARG A 224 22.37 -11.91 18.50
CA ARG A 224 23.67 -11.35 18.14
C ARG A 224 24.13 -11.93 16.81
N LYS A 225 23.85 -11.24 15.70
CA LYS A 225 24.60 -11.46 14.46
C LYS A 225 25.83 -10.54 14.44
N SER A 226 26.99 -11.19 14.56
CA SER A 226 28.36 -10.78 14.22
C SER A 226 28.66 -9.27 14.03
N GLY A 227 29.55 -8.76 14.90
CA GLY A 227 30.61 -7.83 14.51
C GLY A 227 30.35 -6.33 14.42
N ASP A 228 29.11 -5.83 14.42
CA ASP A 228 28.83 -4.40 14.21
C ASP A 228 28.71 -3.59 15.53
N PRO A 229 29.68 -2.71 15.87
CA PRO A 229 29.66 -1.89 17.09
C PRO A 229 28.49 -0.89 17.14
N SER A 230 27.88 -0.55 15.99
CA SER A 230 26.81 0.44 15.90
C SER A 230 25.45 -0.01 16.44
N ARG A 231 25.33 -1.29 16.84
CA ARG A 231 24.07 -1.91 17.31
C ARG A 231 23.94 -2.03 18.83
N GLN A 232 24.88 -1.47 19.59
CA GLN A 232 24.81 -1.49 21.06
C GLN A 232 23.83 -0.44 21.59
N PRO A 233 23.12 -0.72 22.70
CA PRO A 233 22.32 0.30 23.38
C PRO A 233 23.25 1.43 23.82
N THR A 234 23.00 2.65 23.34
CA THR A 234 23.85 3.82 23.63
C THR A 234 23.68 4.31 25.07
N VAL A 235 22.54 3.99 25.70
CA VAL A 235 22.18 4.36 27.07
C VAL A 235 21.96 3.08 27.86
N LEU A 236 22.56 2.96 29.03
CA LEU A 236 22.50 1.75 29.87
C LEU A 236 22.12 2.07 31.32
N PHE A 237 21.57 1.08 32.02
CA PHE A 237 21.43 1.14 33.46
C PHE A 237 22.80 1.06 34.13
N ARG A 238 23.21 2.17 34.75
CA ARG A 238 24.43 2.25 35.56
C ARG A 238 24.08 2.69 36.97
N ARG A 239 24.86 2.28 37.98
CA ARG A 239 24.60 2.60 39.41
C ARG A 239 24.36 4.10 39.66
N HIS A 240 25.16 4.97 39.05
CA HIS A 240 25.02 6.43 39.21
C HIS A 240 23.73 7.05 38.62
N ALA A 241 22.97 6.31 37.81
CA ALA A 241 21.73 6.79 37.19
C ALA A 241 20.53 6.77 38.16
N TRP A 242 20.62 5.97 39.23
CA TRP A 242 19.53 5.72 40.19
C TRP A 242 19.44 6.75 41.32
N VAL A 243 20.27 7.79 41.30
CA VAL A 243 20.20 8.87 42.29
C VAL A 243 19.07 9.83 41.91
N PRO A 244 18.04 10.02 42.77
CA PRO A 244 16.95 10.95 42.49
C PRO A 244 17.49 12.38 42.44
N ARG A 245 17.26 13.07 41.32
CA ARG A 245 17.66 14.47 41.14
C ARG A 245 16.40 15.32 40.93
N PRO A 246 16.04 16.19 41.89
CA PRO A 246 14.80 17.00 41.82
C PRO A 246 14.67 17.79 40.53
N TYR A 247 15.80 18.30 40.00
CA TYR A 247 15.83 19.02 38.75
C TYR A 247 15.42 18.17 37.53
N ILE A 248 15.91 16.92 37.44
CA ILE A 248 15.56 16.00 36.33
C ILE A 248 14.09 15.64 36.42
N ILE A 249 13.62 15.29 37.62
CA ILE A 249 12.23 14.93 37.90
C ILE A 249 11.30 16.07 37.51
N ARG A 250 11.57 17.31 37.95
CA ARG A 250 10.76 18.48 37.62
C ARG A 250 10.65 18.70 36.11
N ASN A 251 11.73 18.52 35.36
CA ASN A 251 11.71 18.70 33.91
C ASN A 251 10.93 17.60 33.18
N ILE A 252 11.07 16.34 33.60
CA ILE A 252 10.27 15.22 33.08
C ILE A 252 8.78 15.49 33.30
N LEU A 253 8.41 15.84 34.53
CA LEU A 253 7.03 16.16 34.89
C LEU A 253 6.50 17.37 34.12
N ALA A 254 7.26 18.46 34.03
CA ALA A 254 6.83 19.67 33.33
C ALA A 254 6.47 19.40 31.87
N ILE A 255 7.27 18.61 31.14
CA ILE A 255 6.98 18.24 29.75
C ILE A 255 5.78 17.28 29.68
N GLY A 256 5.70 16.31 30.58
CA GLY A 256 4.65 15.29 30.61
C GLY A 256 3.28 15.76 31.08
N VAL A 257 3.17 16.92 31.74
CA VAL A 257 1.86 17.46 32.20
C VAL A 257 0.91 17.69 31.02
N SER A 258 1.42 18.04 29.83
CA SER A 258 0.59 18.25 28.64
C SER A 258 -0.18 16.98 28.23
N PRO A 259 0.47 15.84 27.92
CA PRO A 259 -0.25 14.61 27.58
C PRO A 259 -1.03 14.02 28.77
N PHE A 260 -0.58 14.23 30.01
CA PHE A 260 -1.34 13.86 31.20
C PHE A 260 -2.70 14.56 31.26
N LEU A 261 -2.72 15.90 31.16
CA LEU A 261 -3.95 16.68 31.19
C LEU A 261 -4.85 16.37 29.99
N MET A 262 -4.27 16.05 28.83
CA MET A 262 -5.05 15.62 27.66
C MET A 262 -5.78 14.31 27.88
N ASN A 263 -5.10 13.28 28.40
CA ASN A 263 -5.73 11.99 28.68
C ASN A 263 -6.79 12.11 29.78
N LEU A 264 -6.57 12.96 30.79
CA LEU A 264 -7.55 13.25 31.83
C LEU A 264 -8.78 14.00 31.28
N ALA A 265 -8.55 15.03 30.46
CA ALA A 265 -9.60 15.82 29.83
C ALA A 265 -10.48 15.01 28.88
N ALA A 266 -9.90 14.06 28.13
CA ALA A 266 -10.63 13.22 27.19
C ALA A 266 -11.81 12.48 27.84
N SER A 267 -11.61 11.94 29.05
CA SER A 267 -12.68 11.27 29.80
C SER A 267 -13.79 12.24 30.24
N GLY A 268 -13.43 13.41 30.78
CA GLY A 268 -14.42 14.41 31.21
C GLY A 268 -15.21 15.01 30.04
N VAL A 269 -14.54 15.30 28.94
CA VAL A 269 -15.16 15.84 27.72
C VAL A 269 -16.11 14.83 27.09
N ALA A 270 -15.76 13.54 27.06
CA ALA A 270 -16.66 12.50 26.57
C ALA A 270 -17.98 12.45 27.36
N VAL A 271 -17.94 12.62 28.69
CA VAL A 271 -19.14 12.71 29.53
C VAL A 271 -20.00 13.92 29.14
N VAL A 272 -19.37 15.09 28.93
CA VAL A 272 -20.09 16.31 28.51
C VAL A 272 -20.76 16.11 27.16
N ILE A 273 -20.03 15.58 26.17
CA ILE A 273 -20.57 15.32 24.83
C ILE A 273 -21.75 14.35 24.90
N ASN A 274 -21.58 13.20 25.57
CA ASN A 274 -22.64 12.20 25.67
C ASN A 274 -23.90 12.76 26.37
N ARG A 275 -23.73 13.56 27.43
CA ARG A 275 -24.88 14.21 28.10
C ARG A 275 -25.59 15.22 27.21
N GLN A 276 -24.86 16.03 26.44
CA GLN A 276 -25.49 16.99 25.52
C GLN A 276 -26.17 16.30 24.33
N LEU A 277 -25.56 15.26 23.78
CA LEU A 277 -26.16 14.45 22.72
C LEU A 277 -27.43 13.76 23.17
N LEU A 278 -27.43 13.18 24.38
CA LEU A 278 -28.62 12.58 24.97
C LEU A 278 -29.73 13.63 25.15
N ARG A 279 -29.39 14.83 25.65
CA ARG A 279 -30.35 15.92 25.90
C ARG A 279 -31.03 16.43 24.62
N TYR A 280 -30.28 16.62 23.53
CA TYR A 280 -30.81 17.24 22.30
C TYR A 280 -31.14 16.26 21.18
N GLY A 281 -30.62 15.02 21.21
CA GLY A 281 -30.78 14.05 20.12
C GLY A 281 -31.08 12.61 20.54
N GLY A 282 -31.23 12.33 21.85
CA GLY A 282 -31.55 11.00 22.37
C GLY A 282 -30.46 9.95 22.12
N ASP A 283 -30.79 8.68 22.39
CA ASP A 283 -29.83 7.56 22.33
C ASP A 283 -29.26 7.34 20.91
N LEU A 284 -30.07 7.59 19.87
CA LEU A 284 -29.63 7.46 18.47
C LEU A 284 -28.51 8.46 18.13
N ALA A 285 -28.52 9.67 18.69
CA ALA A 285 -27.44 10.65 18.49
C ALA A 285 -26.15 10.24 19.20
N VAL A 286 -26.25 9.63 20.39
CA VAL A 286 -25.10 9.07 21.11
C VAL A 286 -24.50 7.89 20.33
N GLY A 287 -25.32 6.98 19.82
CA GLY A 287 -24.90 5.88 18.96
C GLY A 287 -24.23 6.35 17.67
N THR A 288 -24.80 7.39 17.04
CA THR A 288 -24.24 8.05 15.85
C THR A 288 -22.84 8.62 16.11
N TYR A 289 -22.65 9.34 17.22
CA TYR A 289 -21.35 9.88 17.61
C TYR A 289 -20.32 8.77 17.84
N GLY A 290 -20.72 7.66 18.45
CA GLY A 290 -19.86 6.48 18.64
C GLY A 290 -19.30 5.96 17.31
N ILE A 291 -20.15 5.81 16.29
CA ILE A 291 -19.74 5.37 14.94
C ILE A 291 -18.76 6.36 14.31
N ILE A 292 -19.09 7.66 14.34
CA ILE A 292 -18.25 8.70 13.74
C ILE A 292 -16.89 8.76 14.44
N ASN A 293 -16.86 8.65 15.76
CA ASN A 293 -15.63 8.65 16.55
C ASN A 293 -14.76 7.43 16.21
N SER A 294 -15.36 6.24 16.03
CA SER A 294 -14.63 5.04 15.58
C SER A 294 -14.02 5.20 14.18
N ALA A 295 -14.74 5.80 13.24
CA ALA A 295 -14.19 6.10 11.92
C ALA A 295 -13.05 7.15 11.99
N SER A 296 -13.24 8.18 12.82
CA SER A 296 -12.28 9.26 13.03
C SER A 296 -10.99 8.79 13.72
N LEU A 297 -11.08 7.73 14.54
CA LEU A 297 -9.96 7.17 15.28
C LEU A 297 -8.81 6.80 14.34
N ILE A 298 -9.09 6.17 13.19
CA ILE A 298 -8.05 5.72 12.25
C ILE A 298 -7.20 6.91 11.75
N VAL A 299 -7.85 8.00 11.35
CA VAL A 299 -7.17 9.23 10.89
C VAL A 299 -6.30 9.80 12.02
N PHE A 300 -6.83 9.80 13.24
CA PHE A 300 -6.10 10.28 14.41
C PHE A 300 -4.90 9.39 14.77
N LEU A 301 -5.01 8.07 14.67
CA LEU A 301 -3.91 7.13 14.92
C LEU A 301 -2.74 7.36 13.94
N LEU A 302 -3.05 7.62 12.67
CA LEU A 302 -2.04 7.94 11.65
C LEU A 302 -1.30 9.24 11.99
N MET A 303 -2.02 10.30 12.35
CA MET A 303 -1.43 11.57 12.79
C MET A 303 -0.54 11.39 14.03
N MET A 304 -1.02 10.63 15.01
CA MET A 304 -0.26 10.35 16.23
C MET A 304 1.02 9.55 15.94
N GLY A 305 0.97 8.55 15.07
CA GLY A 305 2.17 7.80 14.66
C GLY A 305 3.23 8.69 13.99
N ILE A 306 2.81 9.62 13.12
CA ILE A 306 3.70 10.59 12.49
C ILE A 306 4.32 11.53 13.55
N CYS A 307 3.52 12.07 14.47
CA CYS A 307 3.96 12.95 15.54
C CYS A 307 4.92 12.25 16.53
N GLN A 308 4.69 10.99 16.86
CA GLN A 308 5.59 10.18 17.68
C GLN A 308 6.92 9.92 16.97
N GLY A 309 6.91 9.75 15.65
CA GLY A 309 8.13 9.64 14.85
C GLY A 309 8.94 10.94 14.80
N MET A 310 8.26 12.09 14.76
CA MET A 310 8.89 13.41 14.79
C MET A 310 9.61 13.70 16.11
N GLN A 311 9.01 13.32 17.25
CA GLN A 311 9.46 13.76 18.58
C GLN A 311 10.96 13.52 18.87
N PRO A 312 11.53 12.31 18.65
CA PRO A 312 12.95 12.08 18.86
C PRO A 312 13.85 12.94 17.97
N ILE A 313 13.45 13.12 16.71
CA ILE A 313 14.21 13.85 15.70
C ILE A 313 14.22 15.35 16.03
N ALA A 314 13.06 15.91 16.38
CA ALA A 314 12.93 17.31 16.77
C ALA A 314 13.71 17.59 18.06
N GLY A 315 13.57 16.74 19.08
CA GLY A 315 14.30 16.90 20.35
C GLY A 315 15.82 16.84 20.17
N TYR A 316 16.32 15.89 19.39
CA TYR A 316 17.76 15.78 19.11
C TYR A 316 18.31 17.01 18.37
N ASN A 317 17.68 17.43 17.27
CA ASN A 317 18.16 18.58 16.49
C ASN A 317 18.05 19.90 17.26
N TYR A 318 17.05 20.03 18.15
CA TYR A 318 16.97 21.15 19.09
C TYR A 318 18.10 21.14 20.12
N GLY A 319 18.41 19.96 20.68
CA GLY A 319 19.54 19.78 21.61
C GLY A 319 20.91 20.04 20.98
N ALA A 320 21.09 19.65 19.71
CA ALA A 320 22.31 19.85 18.93
C ALA A 320 22.46 21.27 18.34
N GLY A 321 21.46 22.14 18.46
CA GLY A 321 21.48 23.49 17.86
C GLY A 321 21.29 23.52 16.33
N HIS A 322 20.86 22.41 15.72
CA HIS A 322 20.67 22.29 14.27
C HIS A 322 19.33 22.88 13.80
N THR A 323 19.20 24.21 13.86
CA THR A 323 17.94 24.94 13.61
C THR A 323 17.40 24.77 12.18
N HIS A 324 18.27 24.67 11.17
CA HIS A 324 17.87 24.40 9.79
C HIS A 324 17.15 23.04 9.65
N ARG A 325 17.74 21.98 10.23
CA ARG A 325 17.17 20.64 10.22
C ARG A 325 15.89 20.59 11.05
N LEU A 326 15.84 21.25 12.21
CA LEU A 326 14.63 21.38 13.02
C LEU A 326 13.46 21.99 12.23
N ARG A 327 13.71 23.05 11.46
CA ARG A 327 12.70 23.67 10.57
C ARG A 327 12.22 22.70 9.48
N GLN A 328 13.14 21.94 8.89
CA GLN A 328 12.81 20.94 7.88
C GLN A 328 11.95 19.81 8.44
N VAL A 329 12.28 19.32 9.65
CA VAL A 329 11.50 18.30 10.37
C VAL A 329 10.08 18.80 10.60
N TYR A 330 9.91 19.98 11.20
CA TYR A 330 8.59 20.53 11.49
C TYR A 330 7.76 20.74 10.20
N ARG A 331 8.33 21.33 9.16
CA ARG A 331 7.63 21.56 7.88
C ARG A 331 7.17 20.26 7.22
N LEU A 332 8.04 19.25 7.20
CA LEU A 332 7.72 17.98 6.58
C LEU A 332 6.62 17.25 7.37
N THR A 333 6.75 17.16 8.70
CA THR A 333 5.72 16.55 9.55
C THR A 333 4.38 17.27 9.39
N MET A 334 4.38 18.61 9.38
CA MET A 334 3.19 19.42 9.16
C MET A 334 2.54 19.13 7.81
N ALA A 335 3.31 19.11 6.72
CA ALA A 335 2.78 18.81 5.39
C ALA A 335 2.15 17.42 5.31
N VAL A 336 2.80 16.38 5.86
CA VAL A 336 2.30 15.00 5.83
C VAL A 336 1.02 14.87 6.66
N CYS A 337 0.96 15.41 7.87
CA CYS A 337 -0.24 15.34 8.70
C CYS A 337 -1.40 16.18 8.14
N LEU A 338 -1.13 17.36 7.57
CA LEU A 338 -2.16 18.15 6.87
C LEU A 338 -2.73 17.37 5.69
N LEU A 339 -1.89 16.68 4.91
CA LEU A 339 -2.34 15.79 3.85
C LEU A 339 -3.20 14.65 4.39
N THR A 340 -2.77 13.98 5.48
CA THR A 340 -3.57 12.93 6.14
C THR A 340 -4.93 13.46 6.60
N GLY A 341 -4.97 14.66 7.19
CA GLY A 341 -6.20 15.31 7.61
C GLY A 341 -7.11 15.67 6.44
N LEU A 342 -6.55 16.21 5.37
CA LEU A 342 -7.29 16.57 4.16
C LEU A 342 -7.91 15.34 3.49
N LEU A 343 -7.16 14.24 3.38
CA LEU A 343 -7.66 12.97 2.86
C LEU A 343 -8.78 12.40 3.75
N GLY A 344 -8.62 12.49 5.07
CA GLY A 344 -9.65 12.10 6.03
C GLY A 344 -10.94 12.91 5.89
N THR A 345 -10.83 14.24 5.78
CA THR A 345 -11.97 15.13 5.53
C THR A 345 -12.63 14.84 4.20
N LEU A 346 -11.86 14.68 3.12
CA LEU A 346 -12.40 14.38 1.80
C LEU A 346 -13.21 13.07 1.83
N ALA A 347 -12.66 12.03 2.46
CA ALA A 347 -13.37 10.75 2.62
C ALA A 347 -14.67 10.93 3.41
N CYS A 348 -14.62 11.59 4.58
CA CYS A 348 -15.76 11.72 5.48
C CYS A 348 -16.83 12.69 4.98
N CYS A 349 -16.47 13.77 4.28
CA CYS A 349 -17.43 14.76 3.80
C CYS A 349 -18.06 14.39 2.46
N CYS A 350 -17.29 13.78 1.54
CA CYS A 350 -17.80 13.37 0.22
C CYS A 350 -18.57 12.06 0.27
N PHE A 351 -18.17 11.13 1.16
CA PHE A 351 -18.78 9.80 1.25
C PHE A 351 -19.31 9.42 2.65
N PRO A 352 -19.99 10.33 3.40
CA PRO A 352 -20.41 10.05 4.77
C PRO A 352 -21.40 8.87 4.83
N ARG A 353 -22.34 8.80 3.88
CA ARG A 353 -23.32 7.72 3.80
C ARG A 353 -22.65 6.35 3.58
N LEU A 354 -21.59 6.31 2.77
CA LEU A 354 -20.84 5.08 2.52
C LEU A 354 -20.16 4.60 3.81
N ILE A 355 -19.49 5.52 4.51
CA ILE A 355 -18.77 5.21 5.75
C ILE A 355 -19.75 4.79 6.85
N LEU A 356 -20.85 5.53 7.05
CA LEU A 356 -21.85 5.18 8.07
C LEU A 356 -22.53 3.84 7.78
N ARG A 357 -22.77 3.51 6.51
CA ARG A 357 -23.29 2.20 6.10
C ARG A 357 -22.33 1.04 6.38
N CYS A 358 -21.04 1.30 6.56
CA CYS A 358 -20.12 0.27 7.03
C CYS A 358 -20.43 -0.20 8.46
N PHE A 359 -21.14 0.62 9.25
CA PHE A 359 -21.36 0.37 10.69
C PHE A 359 -22.83 0.13 11.03
N THR A 360 -23.78 0.65 10.26
CA THR A 360 -25.22 0.47 10.51
C THR A 360 -26.03 0.47 9.22
N THR A 361 -27.16 -0.24 9.23
CA THR A 361 -28.17 -0.23 8.16
C THR A 361 -29.38 0.64 8.49
N ASP A 362 -29.52 1.10 9.73
CA ASP A 362 -30.64 1.92 10.19
C ASP A 362 -30.68 3.28 9.46
N ALA A 363 -31.74 3.50 8.70
CA ALA A 363 -31.94 4.71 7.90
C ALA A 363 -32.00 5.97 8.78
N THR A 364 -32.58 5.87 9.98
CA THR A 364 -32.71 6.95 10.94
C THR A 364 -31.33 7.35 11.47
N LEU A 365 -30.54 6.36 11.90
CA LEU A 365 -29.18 6.59 12.42
C LEU A 365 -28.24 7.13 11.33
N ILE A 366 -28.35 6.65 10.10
CA ILE A 366 -27.60 7.18 8.95
C ILE A 366 -28.01 8.63 8.65
N SER A 367 -29.31 8.95 8.71
CA SER A 367 -29.81 10.30 8.43
C SER A 367 -29.30 11.34 9.44
N ILE A 368 -29.22 10.97 10.71
CA ILE A 368 -28.62 11.79 11.78
C ILE A 368 -27.09 11.84 11.60
N GLY A 369 -26.48 10.72 11.20
CA GLY A 369 -25.03 10.61 11.06
C GLY A 369 -24.41 11.37 9.91
N ILE A 370 -25.10 11.53 8.77
CA ILE A 370 -24.55 12.24 7.60
C ILE A 370 -24.15 13.68 7.93
N PRO A 371 -25.04 14.54 8.48
CA PRO A 371 -24.67 15.90 8.85
C PRO A 371 -23.64 15.89 9.99
N ALA A 372 -23.81 15.04 11.01
CA ALA A 372 -22.88 14.95 12.13
C ALA A 372 -21.44 14.62 11.69
N MET A 373 -21.27 13.67 10.77
CA MET A 373 -19.97 13.28 10.23
C MET A 373 -19.32 14.45 9.49
N ARG A 374 -20.07 15.26 8.74
CA ARG A 374 -19.52 16.44 8.06
C ARG A 374 -19.03 17.49 9.06
N TYR A 375 -19.85 17.84 10.06
CA TYR A 375 -19.46 18.83 11.08
C TYR A 375 -18.22 18.40 11.87
N LEU A 376 -18.14 17.12 12.25
CA LEU A 376 -17.07 16.61 13.09
C LEU A 376 -15.75 16.39 12.33
N THR A 377 -15.78 16.19 11.01
CA THR A 377 -14.59 15.79 10.23
C THR A 377 -14.06 16.86 9.29
N VAL A 378 -14.82 17.92 9.01
CA VAL A 378 -14.40 19.02 8.14
C VAL A 378 -13.15 19.75 8.66
N MET A 379 -12.92 19.73 9.98
CA MET A 379 -11.79 20.39 10.64
C MET A 379 -10.56 19.49 10.83
N PHE A 380 -10.50 18.27 10.27
CA PHE A 380 -9.32 17.41 10.43
C PHE A 380 -7.97 18.05 10.05
N PRO A 381 -7.85 18.89 8.99
CA PRO A 381 -6.60 19.61 8.72
C PRO A 381 -6.21 20.57 9.85
N LEU A 382 -7.17 21.29 10.43
CA LEU A 382 -6.92 22.20 11.55
C LEU A 382 -6.56 21.41 12.83
N ILE A 383 -7.22 20.27 13.03
CA ILE A 383 -6.86 19.32 14.09
C ILE A 383 -5.42 18.85 13.91
N ALA A 384 -4.99 18.48 12.70
CA ALA A 384 -3.62 18.08 12.42
C ALA A 384 -2.62 19.18 12.85
N PHE A 385 -2.92 20.44 12.52
CA PHE A 385 -2.10 21.58 12.90
C PHE A 385 -1.94 21.71 14.43
N THR A 386 -3.04 21.63 15.19
CA THR A 386 -3.01 21.73 16.66
C THR A 386 -2.23 20.58 17.32
N VAL A 387 -2.45 19.34 16.86
CA VAL A 387 -1.80 18.13 17.40
C VAL A 387 -0.29 18.20 17.19
N ILE A 388 0.17 18.58 16.00
CA ILE A 388 1.59 18.70 15.70
C ILE A 388 2.23 19.81 16.52
N ASN A 389 1.59 20.98 16.63
CA ASN A 389 2.14 22.08 17.40
C ASN A 389 2.30 21.70 18.88
N SER A 390 1.30 21.05 19.46
CA SER A 390 1.42 20.51 20.81
C SER A 390 2.63 19.58 20.93
N GLN A 391 2.73 18.56 20.07
CA GLN A 391 3.83 17.58 20.15
C GLN A 391 5.20 18.21 19.90
N PHE A 392 5.27 19.18 18.98
CA PHE A 392 6.50 19.90 18.67
C PHE A 392 6.97 20.70 19.89
N PHE A 393 6.08 21.46 20.55
CA PHE A 393 6.44 22.23 21.75
C PHE A 393 6.85 21.36 22.93
N GLN A 394 6.28 20.16 23.07
CA GLN A 394 6.76 19.15 24.03
C GLN A 394 8.20 18.72 23.72
N SER A 395 8.53 18.57 22.43
CA SER A 395 9.84 18.09 21.95
C SER A 395 10.96 19.13 22.11
N ILE A 396 10.64 20.43 22.22
CA ILE A 396 11.61 21.53 22.32
C ILE A 396 11.61 22.23 23.70
N ASP A 397 11.20 21.53 24.76
CA ASP A 397 11.22 22.03 26.15
C ASP A 397 10.38 23.30 26.39
N LYS A 398 9.21 23.39 25.72
CA LYS A 398 8.22 24.48 25.90
C LYS A 398 6.87 23.96 26.40
N PRO A 399 6.82 23.38 27.61
CA PRO A 399 5.64 22.67 28.10
C PRO A 399 4.39 23.54 28.24
N TRP A 400 4.51 24.80 28.67
CA TRP A 400 3.34 25.65 28.87
C TRP A 400 2.56 25.90 27.56
N ILE A 401 3.30 26.10 26.47
CA ILE A 401 2.71 26.32 25.13
C ILE A 401 2.04 25.04 24.65
N ALA A 402 2.66 23.88 24.90
CA ALA A 402 2.06 22.59 24.61
C ALA A 402 0.76 22.37 25.40
N ILE A 403 0.74 22.68 26.71
CA ILE A 403 -0.44 22.53 27.58
C ILE A 403 -1.60 23.38 27.04
N VAL A 404 -1.37 24.67 26.82
CA VAL A 404 -2.40 25.58 26.34
C VAL A 404 -2.88 25.18 24.94
N THR A 405 -1.96 24.84 24.03
CA THR A 405 -2.33 24.37 22.69
C THR A 405 -3.18 23.10 22.76
N SER A 406 -2.82 22.15 23.61
CA SER A 406 -3.53 20.88 23.75
C SER A 406 -4.93 21.05 24.35
N LEU A 407 -5.04 21.78 25.47
CA LEU A 407 -6.30 21.96 26.20
C LEU A 407 -7.26 22.95 25.54
N SER A 408 -6.74 23.85 24.70
CA SER A 408 -7.56 24.86 24.02
C SER A 408 -8.76 24.25 23.30
N ARG A 409 -8.50 23.23 22.48
CA ARG A 409 -9.50 22.56 21.64
C ARG A 409 -10.50 21.72 22.44
N GLN A 410 -10.05 20.95 23.43
CA GLN A 410 -10.93 19.96 24.08
C GLN A 410 -11.62 20.50 25.33
N VAL A 411 -11.01 21.47 26.02
CA VAL A 411 -11.53 21.95 27.31
C VAL A 411 -11.90 23.42 27.23
N LEU A 412 -10.93 24.28 26.88
CA LEU A 412 -11.08 25.73 26.97
C LEU A 412 -12.23 26.25 26.10
N PHE A 413 -12.34 25.75 24.86
CA PHE A 413 -13.37 26.17 23.92
C PHE A 413 -14.54 25.19 23.84
N LEU A 414 -14.28 23.87 23.81
CA LEU A 414 -15.34 22.90 23.57
C LEU A 414 -16.37 22.83 24.70
N VAL A 415 -15.93 22.81 25.97
CA VAL A 415 -16.86 22.66 27.10
C VAL A 415 -17.81 23.86 27.16
N PRO A 416 -17.37 25.14 27.14
CA PRO A 416 -18.29 26.27 27.08
C PRO A 416 -19.20 26.26 25.84
N MET A 417 -18.65 25.94 24.66
CA MET A 417 -19.42 25.92 23.42
C MET A 417 -20.48 24.81 23.39
N MET A 418 -20.25 23.69 24.07
CA MET A 418 -21.23 22.60 24.23
C MET A 418 -22.45 23.00 25.06
N PHE A 419 -22.35 24.02 25.90
CA PHE A 419 -23.50 24.60 26.60
C PHE A 419 -24.08 25.80 25.85
N LEU A 420 -23.24 26.68 25.30
CA LEU A 420 -23.67 27.94 24.69
C LEU A 420 -24.30 27.78 23.30
N VAL A 421 -23.66 27.05 22.39
CA VAL A 421 -24.08 27.00 20.98
C VAL A 421 -25.42 26.29 20.78
N PRO A 422 -25.71 25.13 21.41
CA PRO A 422 -27.04 24.50 21.30
C PRO A 422 -28.16 25.42 21.80
N LEU A 423 -27.93 26.18 22.88
CA LEU A 423 -28.88 27.17 23.39
C LEU A 423 -29.15 28.29 22.38
N LEU A 424 -28.12 28.79 21.70
CA LEU A 424 -28.26 29.82 20.67
C LEU A 424 -29.03 29.31 19.44
N PHE A 425 -28.81 28.06 19.04
CA PHE A 425 -29.56 27.41 17.96
C PHE A 425 -31.04 27.27 18.33
N VAL A 426 -31.35 26.75 19.53
CA VAL A 426 -32.74 26.65 19.99
C VAL A 426 -33.41 28.02 20.08
N ARG A 427 -32.71 29.05 20.56
CA ARG A 427 -33.24 30.44 20.63
C ARG A 427 -33.47 31.08 19.26
N SER A 428 -32.74 30.67 18.23
CA SER A 428 -32.91 31.15 16.86
C SER A 428 -33.93 30.34 16.04
N GLY A 429 -34.60 29.37 16.67
CA GLY A 429 -35.58 28.49 16.03
C GLY A 429 -34.96 27.32 15.24
N ALA A 430 -33.65 27.09 15.39
CA ALA A 430 -32.93 25.99 14.75
C ALA A 430 -32.82 24.76 15.68
N ASP A 431 -32.51 23.61 15.10
CA ASP A 431 -32.35 22.34 15.82
C ASP A 431 -31.15 22.37 16.80
N GLY A 432 -31.42 22.08 18.07
CA GLY A 432 -30.42 22.05 19.14
C GLY A 432 -29.35 20.97 18.95
N LEU A 433 -29.69 19.84 18.31
CA LEU A 433 -28.74 18.77 18.02
C LEU A 433 -27.67 19.22 17.01
N THR A 434 -28.09 19.96 15.98
CA THR A 434 -27.17 20.60 15.03
C THR A 434 -26.23 21.58 15.75
N GLY A 435 -26.74 22.31 16.75
CA GLY A 435 -25.93 23.15 17.62
C GLY A 435 -24.83 22.38 18.37
N VAL A 436 -25.11 21.15 18.84
CA VAL A 436 -24.11 20.29 19.51
C VAL A 436 -22.98 19.89 18.55
N TRP A 437 -23.30 19.51 17.31
CA TRP A 437 -22.29 19.18 16.30
C TRP A 437 -21.42 20.38 15.94
N PHE A 438 -22.04 21.55 15.82
CA PHE A 438 -21.34 22.79 15.48
C PHE A 438 -20.40 23.27 16.60
N SER A 439 -20.72 23.01 17.88
CA SER A 439 -19.82 23.29 19.01
C SER A 439 -18.44 22.67 18.84
N CYS A 440 -18.36 21.44 18.31
CA CYS A 440 -17.08 20.76 18.03
C CYS A 440 -16.27 21.51 16.97
N THR A 441 -16.89 21.81 15.83
CA THR A 441 -16.26 22.52 14.71
C THR A 441 -15.74 23.88 15.15
N LEU A 442 -16.54 24.62 15.92
CA LEU A 442 -16.19 25.96 16.37
C LEU A 442 -15.02 25.92 17.36
N SER A 443 -14.99 24.93 18.24
CA SER A 443 -13.87 24.70 19.15
C SER A 443 -12.56 24.42 18.42
N ASP A 444 -12.61 23.63 17.34
CA ASP A 444 -11.43 23.32 16.52
C ASP A 444 -10.87 24.57 15.84
N ILE A 445 -11.73 25.46 15.34
CA ILE A 445 -11.33 26.73 14.72
C ILE A 445 -10.61 27.61 15.74
N PHE A 446 -11.21 27.85 16.91
CA PHE A 446 -10.61 28.70 17.95
C PHE A 446 -9.33 28.08 18.52
N GLY A 447 -9.30 26.75 18.70
CA GLY A 447 -8.10 26.02 19.11
C GLY A 447 -6.96 26.17 18.09
N ALA A 448 -7.25 26.05 16.80
CA ALA A 448 -6.23 26.23 15.75
C ALA A 448 -5.74 27.67 15.66
N LEU A 449 -6.63 28.66 15.79
CA LEU A 449 -6.28 30.08 15.82
C LEU A 449 -5.32 30.37 16.99
N LEU A 450 -5.66 29.93 18.20
CA LEU A 450 -4.79 30.10 19.37
C LEU A 450 -3.45 29.40 19.17
N SER A 451 -3.46 28.18 18.63
CA SER A 451 -2.24 27.43 18.30
C SER A 451 -1.36 28.19 17.30
N ALA A 452 -1.95 28.86 16.30
CA ALA A 452 -1.22 29.64 15.31
C ALA A 452 -0.58 30.89 15.92
N ILE A 453 -1.31 31.61 16.78
CA ILE A 453 -0.79 32.77 17.53
C ILE A 453 0.40 32.35 18.41
N LEU A 454 0.23 31.28 19.17
CA LEU A 454 1.29 30.73 20.03
C LEU A 454 2.50 30.27 19.19
N PHE A 455 2.28 29.65 18.05
CA PHE A 455 3.36 29.24 17.14
C PHE A 455 4.13 30.44 16.60
N TYR A 456 3.44 31.47 16.13
CA TYR A 456 4.06 32.69 15.63
C TYR A 456 4.92 33.38 16.69
N SER A 457 4.46 33.40 17.95
CA SER A 457 5.23 33.95 19.08
C SER A 457 6.59 33.27 19.28
N GLN A 458 6.74 32.02 18.87
CA GLN A 458 7.95 31.20 19.07
C GLN A 458 8.85 31.09 17.83
N ARG A 459 8.60 31.88 16.77
CA ARG A 459 9.37 31.86 15.52
C ARG A 459 10.89 32.02 15.69
N ALA A 460 11.34 32.62 16.80
CA ALA A 460 12.74 32.82 17.12
C ALA A 460 13.54 31.50 17.22
N VAL A 461 12.88 30.37 17.55
CA VAL A 461 13.53 29.04 17.63
C VAL A 461 14.10 28.58 16.29
N PHE A 462 13.57 29.09 15.18
CA PHE A 462 14.03 28.74 13.83
C PHE A 462 15.12 29.68 13.30
N ARG A 463 15.62 30.64 14.09
CA ARG A 463 16.70 31.55 13.66
C ARG A 463 18.05 30.82 13.63
N PRO A 464 18.94 31.10 12.66
CA PRO A 464 20.31 30.59 12.65
C PRO A 464 21.04 30.99 13.95
N GLY A 465 21.81 30.07 14.53
CA GLY A 465 22.56 30.32 15.77
C GLY A 465 21.74 30.26 17.08
N TYR A 466 20.45 29.90 17.04
CA TYR A 466 19.69 29.65 18.27
C TYR A 466 20.24 28.42 18.99
N VAL A 467 20.85 28.64 20.16
CA VAL A 467 21.27 27.58 21.09
C VAL A 467 20.21 27.45 22.17
N ALA A 468 19.76 26.23 22.42
CA ALA A 468 18.79 25.96 23.49
C ALA A 468 19.36 26.47 24.83
N PRO A 469 18.63 27.32 25.58
CA PRO A 469 19.16 27.91 26.80
C PRO A 469 19.61 26.83 27.78
N ASP A 470 20.85 26.94 28.26
CA ASP A 470 21.37 25.99 29.23
C ASP A 470 20.79 26.30 30.60
N ARG A 471 19.67 25.66 30.91
CA ARG A 471 19.04 25.72 32.23
C ARG A 471 19.85 24.84 33.20
N GLY A 472 21.13 25.11 33.39
CA GLY A 472 21.94 24.51 34.45
C GLY A 472 21.39 24.87 35.85
N PRO A 473 21.90 24.25 36.92
CA PRO A 473 21.38 24.40 38.29
C PRO A 473 21.56 25.81 38.91
N ARG A 474 22.09 26.80 38.18
CA ARG A 474 22.57 28.07 38.76
C ARG A 474 21.70 29.32 38.60
N LYS A 475 20.53 29.28 37.93
CA LYS A 475 19.58 30.42 37.99
C LYS A 475 18.14 29.93 38.06
N SER A 476 17.55 29.99 39.25
CA SER A 476 16.12 29.89 39.47
C SER A 476 15.45 31.18 39.02
N HIS A 477 15.07 31.28 37.75
CA HIS A 477 13.94 32.15 37.42
C HIS A 477 12.67 31.43 37.84
N THR A 478 12.02 31.97 38.87
CA THR A 478 10.62 31.71 39.17
C THR A 478 9.80 31.92 37.89
N PRO A 479 8.83 31.03 37.57
CA PRO A 479 7.90 31.32 36.50
C PRO A 479 7.14 32.59 36.92
N SER A 480 7.26 33.65 36.13
CA SER A 480 6.53 34.89 36.34
C SER A 480 5.03 34.59 36.34
N GLY A 481 4.41 34.63 37.52
CA GLY A 481 2.97 34.40 37.76
C GLY A 481 2.06 35.41 37.07
N THR A 482 2.61 36.41 36.38
CA THR A 482 1.87 37.46 35.67
C THR A 482 1.24 36.97 34.36
N ALA A 483 1.78 35.95 33.68
CA ALA A 483 1.21 35.47 32.41
C ALA A 483 -0.07 34.62 32.58
N ALA A 484 -0.18 33.86 33.67
CA ALA A 484 -1.39 33.10 33.99
C ALA A 484 -2.55 34.04 34.37
N ALA A 485 -2.26 35.12 35.09
CA ALA A 485 -3.21 36.17 35.41
C ALA A 485 -3.59 37.02 34.18
N LEU A 486 -2.63 37.31 33.28
CA LEU A 486 -2.91 38.04 32.04
C LEU A 486 -3.79 37.26 31.05
N THR A 487 -3.74 35.92 31.07
CA THR A 487 -4.61 35.10 30.21
C THR A 487 -6.06 35.10 30.71
N LEU A 488 -6.26 35.31 32.01
CA LEU A 488 -7.57 35.58 32.62
C LEU A 488 -8.05 37.02 32.35
N ALA A 489 -7.13 37.98 32.22
CA ALA A 489 -7.45 39.36 31.85
C ALA A 489 -7.72 39.55 30.34
N LEU A 490 -7.11 38.72 29.49
CA LEU A 490 -7.33 38.72 28.03
C LEU A 490 -8.70 38.16 27.63
N LEU A 491 -9.39 37.46 28.54
CA LEU A 491 -10.79 37.03 28.37
C LEU A 491 -11.78 38.22 28.38
N LEU A 492 -11.36 39.43 28.78
CA LEU A 492 -12.26 40.57 29.01
C LEU A 492 -12.09 41.76 28.03
N THR A 493 -11.21 41.69 27.04
CA THR A 493 -10.97 42.83 26.14
C THR A 493 -10.82 42.42 24.67
N LEU A 494 -11.94 42.05 24.05
CA LEU A 494 -12.07 41.99 22.58
C LEU A 494 -13.34 42.73 22.16
N ALA A 495 -13.19 44.03 21.87
CA ALA A 495 -14.15 44.79 21.09
C ALA A 495 -13.42 45.86 20.24
N ALA A 496 -13.64 45.77 18.92
CA ALA A 496 -13.52 46.83 17.89
C ALA A 496 -12.13 47.13 17.24
N PRO A 497 -12.10 47.71 16.01
CA PRO A 497 -11.39 47.13 14.86
C PRO A 497 -10.41 48.08 14.11
N ALA A 498 -9.89 47.59 12.98
CA ALA A 498 -8.72 48.02 12.19
C ALA A 498 -8.85 49.28 11.30
N LYS A 499 -7.69 49.81 10.88
CA LYS A 499 -7.30 50.54 9.63
C LYS A 499 -5.77 50.78 9.71
N GLY A 500 -4.89 50.86 8.71
CA GLY A 500 -4.88 50.80 7.24
C GLY A 500 -3.61 51.54 6.73
N GLN A 501 -3.11 51.17 5.54
CA GLN A 501 -2.23 51.91 4.61
C GLN A 501 -0.75 51.52 4.36
N VAL A 502 -0.34 51.89 3.14
CA VAL A 502 0.65 51.40 2.17
C VAL A 502 1.84 52.37 2.07
N GLY A 503 3.01 51.89 1.63
CA GLY A 503 4.11 52.72 1.13
C GLY A 503 5.18 51.91 0.38
N GLN A 504 5.48 52.31 -0.86
CA GLN A 504 6.37 51.68 -1.85
C GLN A 504 7.86 52.06 -1.70
N MET A 505 8.68 51.37 -2.52
CA MET A 505 9.77 51.89 -3.38
C MET A 505 11.23 51.58 -2.95
N GLY A 506 12.04 51.09 -3.91
CA GLY A 506 13.52 51.07 -3.81
C GLY A 506 14.21 49.96 -4.63
N SER A 507 14.99 50.35 -5.63
CA SER A 507 15.54 49.57 -6.76
C SER A 507 16.98 49.03 -6.60
N MET A 508 17.26 47.97 -7.35
CA MET A 508 18.49 47.54 -8.10
C MET A 508 19.92 47.72 -7.55
N GLY A 509 20.71 46.65 -7.69
CA GLY A 509 22.18 46.68 -7.90
C GLY A 509 22.74 45.26 -8.20
N PRO A 510 23.68 45.09 -9.16
CA PRO A 510 23.80 43.87 -9.95
C PRO A 510 24.95 42.91 -9.58
N THR A 511 24.83 41.69 -10.07
CA THR A 511 25.76 40.55 -10.00
C THR A 511 26.91 40.66 -11.01
N ALA A 512 28.14 40.40 -10.57
CA ALA A 512 29.33 40.27 -11.42
C ALA A 512 29.39 38.90 -12.12
N PRO A 513 29.81 38.82 -13.40
CA PRO A 513 30.26 37.58 -14.02
C PRO A 513 31.78 37.54 -14.19
N VAL A 514 32.32 36.34 -13.99
CA VAL A 514 33.72 35.95 -14.21
C VAL A 514 33.92 35.63 -15.70
N SER A 515 34.85 36.33 -16.36
CA SER A 515 35.27 36.04 -17.73
C SER A 515 36.59 35.24 -17.74
N SER A 516 36.54 34.01 -18.24
CA SER A 516 37.72 33.18 -18.52
C SER A 516 38.12 33.30 -20.00
N ILE A 517 39.43 33.46 -20.20
CA ILE A 517 40.16 33.60 -21.46
C ILE A 517 40.06 32.31 -22.28
N VAL A 518 39.76 32.42 -23.58
CA VAL A 518 39.97 31.35 -24.58
C VAL A 518 40.73 31.94 -25.76
N SER A 519 41.89 31.35 -26.04
CA SER A 519 42.75 31.64 -27.19
C SER A 519 42.23 30.96 -28.45
N THR A 520 42.31 31.66 -29.58
CA THR A 520 42.00 31.13 -30.92
C THR A 520 43.30 30.83 -31.67
N VAL A 521 43.37 29.64 -32.27
CA VAL A 521 44.37 29.25 -33.27
C VAL A 521 43.61 28.92 -34.56
N PRO A 522 44.01 29.41 -35.74
CA PRO A 522 43.34 29.07 -36.99
C PRO A 522 43.82 27.70 -37.50
N VAL A 523 42.89 26.91 -38.03
CA VAL A 523 43.16 25.63 -38.69
C VAL A 523 42.73 25.73 -40.15
N ASP A 524 43.64 25.35 -41.04
CA ASP A 524 43.46 25.27 -42.49
C ASP A 524 42.34 24.30 -42.89
N THR A 525 41.57 24.68 -43.91
CA THR A 525 40.44 23.90 -44.42
C THR A 525 40.88 23.01 -45.58
N VAL A 526 40.89 21.70 -45.34
CA VAL A 526 40.87 20.67 -46.39
C VAL A 526 39.42 20.31 -46.67
N THR A 527 38.96 20.48 -47.91
CA THR A 527 37.60 20.19 -48.35
C THR A 527 37.32 18.68 -48.40
N HIS A 528 36.63 18.16 -47.39
CA HIS A 528 36.00 16.83 -47.41
C HIS A 528 34.55 16.92 -47.91
N ALA A 529 34.04 15.84 -48.53
CA ALA A 529 32.63 15.72 -48.89
C ALA A 529 31.73 15.88 -47.64
N PRO A 530 30.62 16.63 -47.72
CA PRO A 530 29.87 17.03 -46.54
C PRO A 530 29.22 15.83 -45.84
N ARG A 531 29.50 15.67 -44.55
CA ARG A 531 28.96 14.62 -43.69
C ARG A 531 27.60 15.06 -43.15
N ILE A 532 26.55 14.35 -43.54
CA ILE A 532 25.18 14.59 -43.08
C ILE A 532 24.95 13.90 -41.72
N GLY A 533 24.58 14.67 -40.70
CA GLY A 533 24.16 14.19 -39.39
C GLY A 533 22.66 14.29 -39.18
N LEU A 534 22.08 13.33 -38.47
CA LEU A 534 20.65 13.28 -38.15
C LEU A 534 20.43 13.45 -36.64
N VAL A 535 19.59 14.42 -36.27
CA VAL A 535 19.20 14.72 -34.89
C VAL A 535 17.74 14.35 -34.67
N LEU A 536 17.48 13.46 -33.72
CA LEU A 536 16.13 13.01 -33.37
C LEU A 536 15.77 13.46 -31.95
N GLY A 537 14.82 14.39 -31.83
CA GLY A 537 14.40 14.92 -30.55
C GLY A 537 13.54 13.96 -29.71
N GLY A 538 13.46 14.23 -28.40
CA GLY A 538 12.61 13.47 -27.49
C GLY A 538 11.14 13.93 -27.50
N GLY A 539 10.21 12.98 -27.35
CA GLY A 539 8.76 13.25 -27.36
C GLY A 539 7.86 12.07 -26.99
N GLY A 540 8.39 11.00 -26.38
CA GLY A 540 7.63 9.77 -26.11
C GLY A 540 7.03 9.17 -27.39
N ALA A 541 5.78 8.70 -27.33
CA ALA A 541 5.07 8.11 -28.48
C ALA A 541 5.09 8.97 -29.75
N LYS A 542 5.15 10.31 -29.63
CA LYS A 542 5.23 11.25 -30.75
C LYS A 542 6.45 11.03 -31.64
N GLY A 543 7.54 10.48 -31.08
CA GLY A 543 8.73 10.12 -31.83
C GLY A 543 8.51 9.05 -32.89
N ALA A 544 7.36 8.36 -32.93
CA ALA A 544 7.00 7.51 -34.08
C ALA A 544 7.08 8.25 -35.42
N SER A 545 6.84 9.57 -35.43
CA SER A 545 7.03 10.43 -36.61
C SER A 545 8.47 10.45 -37.17
N HIS A 546 9.48 10.20 -36.34
CA HIS A 546 10.87 10.05 -36.80
C HIS A 546 11.01 8.93 -37.84
N ILE A 547 10.23 7.86 -37.73
CA ILE A 547 10.23 6.75 -38.69
C ILE A 547 9.73 7.21 -40.06
N GLY A 548 8.73 8.09 -40.09
CA GLY A 548 8.25 8.71 -41.33
C GLY A 548 9.31 9.56 -42.02
N VAL A 549 10.07 10.34 -41.24
CA VAL A 549 11.20 11.11 -41.76
C VAL A 549 12.30 10.19 -42.28
N LEU A 550 12.68 9.16 -41.53
CA LEU A 550 13.67 8.16 -41.96
C LEU A 550 13.25 7.49 -43.28
N ARG A 551 11.96 7.15 -43.42
CA ARG A 551 11.41 6.58 -44.65
C ARG A 551 11.58 7.53 -45.84
N TYR A 552 11.30 8.82 -45.65
CA TYR A 552 11.53 9.82 -46.70
C TYR A 552 13.01 9.89 -47.12
N LEU A 553 13.94 9.93 -46.15
CA LEU A 553 15.38 9.97 -46.41
C LEU A 553 15.85 8.72 -47.17
N GLU A 554 15.36 7.52 -46.80
CA GLU A 554 15.64 6.26 -47.48
C GLU A 554 15.08 6.24 -48.91
N ASP A 555 13.81 6.62 -49.11
CA ASP A 555 13.13 6.63 -50.40
C ASP A 555 13.82 7.58 -51.42
N HIS A 556 14.50 8.62 -50.93
CA HIS A 556 15.19 9.63 -51.75
C HIS A 556 16.73 9.48 -51.73
N GLY A 557 17.26 8.40 -51.14
CA GLY A 557 18.69 8.09 -51.16
C GLY A 557 19.60 9.08 -50.42
N ILE A 558 19.09 9.78 -49.40
CA ILE A 558 19.85 10.76 -48.62
C ILE A 558 20.68 10.01 -47.55
N PRO A 559 22.04 10.05 -47.61
CA PRO A 559 22.87 9.27 -46.70
C PRO A 559 22.97 9.93 -45.31
N VAL A 560 22.91 9.11 -44.24
CA VAL A 560 23.11 9.55 -42.85
C VAL A 560 24.46 9.03 -42.33
N HIS A 561 25.35 9.93 -41.93
CA HIS A 561 26.72 9.63 -41.52
C HIS A 561 26.93 9.58 -40.01
N CYS A 562 26.06 10.24 -39.23
CA CYS A 562 25.99 10.10 -37.78
C CYS A 562 24.56 10.37 -37.28
N VAL A 563 24.20 9.81 -36.13
CA VAL A 563 22.87 9.96 -35.53
C VAL A 563 23.02 10.37 -34.07
N VAL A 564 22.27 11.40 -33.66
CA VAL A 564 22.16 11.81 -32.25
C VAL A 564 20.70 11.81 -31.82
N GLY A 565 20.40 11.17 -30.70
CA GLY A 565 19.03 11.03 -30.22
C GLY A 565 18.84 11.34 -28.74
N THR A 566 17.66 11.86 -28.39
CA THR A 566 17.20 11.99 -26.99
C THR A 566 15.88 11.24 -26.79
N SER A 567 15.74 10.49 -25.68
CA SER A 567 14.51 9.78 -25.33
C SER A 567 14.04 8.85 -26.48
N MET A 568 12.83 9.04 -27.02
CA MET A 568 12.35 8.29 -28.18
C MET A 568 13.27 8.44 -29.42
N GLY A 569 13.91 9.59 -29.59
CA GLY A 569 14.91 9.78 -30.63
C GLY A 569 16.17 8.94 -30.43
N ALA A 570 16.55 8.64 -29.18
CA ALA A 570 17.64 7.70 -28.88
C ALA A 570 17.25 6.25 -29.19
N ILE A 571 15.98 5.88 -28.97
CA ILE A 571 15.46 4.55 -29.33
C ILE A 571 15.50 4.35 -30.85
N ILE A 572 14.84 5.25 -31.59
CA ILE A 572 14.73 5.14 -33.05
C ILE A 572 16.10 5.33 -33.71
N GLY A 573 16.86 6.34 -33.28
CA GLY A 573 18.19 6.64 -33.80
C GLY A 573 19.21 5.57 -33.47
N GLY A 574 19.15 4.98 -32.27
CA GLY A 574 20.05 3.90 -31.86
C GLY A 574 19.80 2.63 -32.67
N PHE A 575 18.55 2.25 -32.90
CA PHE A 575 18.24 1.10 -33.75
C PHE A 575 18.50 1.38 -35.24
N TYR A 576 18.21 2.58 -35.73
CA TYR A 576 18.62 2.96 -37.09
C TYR A 576 20.14 2.86 -37.28
N ALA A 577 20.93 3.30 -36.28
CA ALA A 577 22.38 3.18 -36.28
C ALA A 577 22.90 1.73 -36.25
N LEU A 578 22.11 0.76 -35.76
CA LEU A 578 22.39 -0.68 -35.84
C LEU A 578 22.11 -1.29 -37.23
N GLY A 579 21.55 -0.52 -38.17
CA GLY A 579 21.22 -0.95 -39.53
C GLY A 579 19.78 -1.43 -39.71
N TYR A 580 18.85 -1.07 -38.82
CA TYR A 580 17.41 -1.24 -39.08
C TYR A 580 16.92 -0.16 -40.06
N ASN A 581 16.13 -0.55 -41.06
CA ASN A 581 15.50 0.41 -41.97
C ASN A 581 14.16 0.92 -41.42
N ALA A 582 13.61 1.98 -42.02
CA ALA A 582 12.38 2.62 -41.56
C ALA A 582 11.18 1.64 -41.52
N ARG A 583 11.03 0.76 -42.52
CA ARG A 583 9.96 -0.26 -42.56
C ARG A 583 10.05 -1.26 -41.40
N GLN A 584 11.26 -1.65 -41.02
CA GLN A 584 11.47 -2.56 -39.90
C GLN A 584 11.19 -1.87 -38.57
N LEU A 585 11.61 -0.62 -38.41
CA LEU A 585 11.30 0.19 -37.23
C LEU A 585 9.78 0.39 -37.06
N ASP A 586 9.06 0.65 -38.16
CA ASP A 586 7.60 0.73 -38.20
C ASP A 586 6.93 -0.58 -37.75
N THR A 587 7.41 -1.72 -38.26
CA THR A 587 6.91 -3.05 -37.86
C THR A 587 7.18 -3.35 -36.39
N ILE A 588 8.36 -2.97 -35.87
CA ILE A 588 8.74 -3.18 -34.47
C ILE A 588 7.84 -2.35 -33.56
N ILE A 589 7.72 -1.04 -33.82
CA ILE A 589 6.97 -0.13 -32.94
C ILE A 589 5.47 -0.43 -32.91
N SER A 590 4.90 -0.92 -34.02
CA SER A 590 3.48 -1.23 -34.15
C SER A 590 3.07 -2.58 -33.54
N ARG A 591 4.01 -3.55 -33.45
CA ARG A 591 3.76 -4.90 -32.92
C ARG A 591 4.11 -5.08 -31.45
N ILE A 592 4.94 -4.22 -30.88
CA ILE A 592 5.27 -4.27 -29.45
C ILE A 592 4.02 -3.96 -28.60
N ASP A 593 3.75 -4.80 -27.60
CA ASP A 593 2.75 -4.49 -26.58
C ASP A 593 3.33 -3.46 -25.59
N TRP A 594 3.24 -2.19 -25.96
CA TRP A 594 3.67 -1.08 -25.12
C TRP A 594 2.95 -1.06 -23.78
N SER A 595 1.74 -1.59 -23.67
CA SER A 595 1.04 -1.63 -22.38
C SER A 595 1.77 -2.55 -21.39
N TYR A 596 2.27 -3.69 -21.87
CA TYR A 596 3.04 -4.64 -21.07
C TYR A 596 4.42 -4.10 -20.66
N TYR A 597 5.21 -3.61 -21.63
CA TYR A 597 6.56 -3.11 -21.33
C TYR A 597 6.54 -1.83 -20.48
N LEU A 598 5.43 -1.09 -20.49
CA LEU A 598 5.21 0.11 -19.70
C LEU A 598 4.40 -0.10 -18.41
N SER A 599 3.85 -1.28 -18.11
CA SER A 599 3.08 -1.49 -16.86
C SER A 599 3.93 -2.03 -15.72
N GLY A 600 5.08 -2.64 -16.01
CA GLY A 600 5.92 -3.34 -15.03
C GLY A 600 5.22 -4.52 -14.33
N SER A 601 4.07 -4.97 -14.84
CA SER A 601 3.26 -6.03 -14.24
C SER A 601 3.54 -7.37 -14.88
N VAL A 602 3.64 -8.43 -14.07
CA VAL A 602 3.70 -9.81 -14.58
C VAL A 602 2.33 -10.20 -15.12
N GLY A 603 2.29 -10.80 -16.32
CA GLY A 603 1.07 -11.36 -16.87
C GLY A 603 0.45 -12.38 -15.91
N ARG A 604 -0.87 -12.27 -15.65
CA ARG A 604 -1.59 -13.12 -14.69
C ARG A 604 -1.37 -14.61 -14.95
N ALA A 605 -1.25 -15.03 -16.22
CA ALA A 605 -1.08 -16.43 -16.62
C ALA A 605 0.20 -17.11 -16.09
N TYR A 606 1.21 -16.33 -15.72
CA TYR A 606 2.50 -16.82 -15.23
C TYR A 606 2.58 -16.89 -13.71
N LEU A 607 1.63 -16.29 -13.00
CA LEU A 607 1.56 -16.37 -11.55
C LEU A 607 1.09 -17.75 -11.09
N PRO A 608 1.75 -18.38 -10.10
CA PRO A 608 1.25 -19.59 -9.45
C PRO A 608 -0.16 -19.40 -8.90
N SER A 609 -0.99 -20.46 -8.90
CA SER A 609 -2.40 -20.41 -8.46
C SER A 609 -2.59 -19.75 -7.07
N SER A 610 -1.74 -20.08 -6.09
CA SER A 610 -1.79 -19.49 -4.75
C SER A 610 -1.44 -18.01 -4.72
N SER A 611 -0.43 -17.59 -5.51
CA SER A 611 -0.06 -16.17 -5.65
C SER A 611 -1.16 -15.37 -6.35
N ARG A 612 -1.78 -15.93 -7.41
CA ARG A 612 -2.93 -15.30 -8.10
C ARG A 612 -4.07 -15.00 -7.15
N GLN A 613 -4.49 -16.01 -6.40
CA GLN A 613 -5.59 -15.86 -5.44
C GLN A 613 -5.33 -14.81 -4.36
N ARG A 614 -4.05 -14.52 -4.04
CA ARG A 614 -3.67 -13.46 -3.09
C ARG A 614 -3.62 -12.10 -3.78
N THR A 615 -2.92 -11.97 -4.91
CA THR A 615 -2.78 -10.71 -5.66
C THR A 615 -4.12 -10.19 -6.15
N ASP A 616 -5.02 -11.08 -6.59
CA ASP A 616 -6.35 -10.73 -7.12
C ASP A 616 -7.27 -10.07 -6.07
N ARG A 617 -6.94 -10.16 -4.78
CA ARG A 617 -7.72 -9.64 -3.63
C ARG A 617 -7.23 -8.30 -3.11
N LEU A 618 -6.01 -7.91 -3.44
CA LEU A 618 -5.31 -6.78 -2.83
C LEU A 618 -5.28 -5.59 -3.80
N LEU A 619 -5.53 -4.39 -3.27
CA LEU A 619 -5.37 -3.14 -4.01
C LEU A 619 -3.89 -2.78 -4.16
N PHE A 620 -3.12 -2.95 -3.10
CA PHE A 620 -1.69 -2.72 -3.08
C PHE A 620 -1.00 -3.70 -2.14
N THR A 621 0.23 -4.06 -2.50
CA THR A 621 1.13 -4.88 -1.69
C THR A 621 2.45 -4.15 -1.53
N VAL A 622 2.89 -3.94 -0.30
CA VAL A 622 4.16 -3.30 0.04
C VAL A 622 5.12 -4.37 0.54
N PRO A 623 6.20 -4.66 -0.21
CA PRO A 623 7.24 -5.57 0.25
C PRO A 623 8.17 -4.85 1.25
N PHE A 624 8.58 -5.55 2.30
CA PHE A 624 9.44 -5.03 3.36
C PHE A 624 10.38 -6.09 3.94
N SER A 625 11.48 -5.64 4.55
CA SER A 625 12.50 -6.51 5.14
C SER A 625 12.83 -6.09 6.58
N PHE A 626 12.82 -7.05 7.50
CA PHE A 626 13.27 -6.81 8.87
C PHE A 626 14.78 -6.52 8.97
N ARG A 627 15.58 -6.99 7.99
CA ARG A 627 17.05 -6.83 8.00
C ARG A 627 17.50 -5.45 7.51
N SER A 628 16.69 -4.79 6.68
CA SER A 628 16.93 -3.44 6.18
C SER A 628 15.66 -2.61 6.34
N PRO A 629 15.46 -1.89 7.47
CA PRO A 629 14.26 -1.08 7.70
C PRO A 629 14.09 0.07 6.69
N ASP A 630 15.18 0.45 6.05
CA ASP A 630 15.21 1.43 4.97
C ASP A 630 14.64 0.85 3.66
N SER A 631 14.42 -0.48 3.62
CA SER A 631 13.83 -1.16 2.48
C SER A 631 12.46 -0.61 2.14
N VAL A 632 11.61 -0.25 3.11
CA VAL A 632 10.26 0.30 2.79
C VAL A 632 10.36 1.56 1.93
N GLY A 633 11.34 2.43 2.21
CA GLY A 633 11.58 3.66 1.43
C GLY A 633 12.31 3.41 0.10
N SER A 634 13.05 2.31 -0.03
CA SER A 634 13.66 1.89 -1.29
C SER A 634 12.78 0.94 -2.10
N THR A 635 11.75 0.33 -1.52
CA THR A 635 10.78 -0.59 -2.14
C THR A 635 9.48 0.08 -2.54
N LEU A 636 9.19 1.28 -2.01
CA LEU A 636 8.23 2.17 -2.66
C LEU A 636 8.75 2.48 -4.07
N PRO A 637 7.96 2.26 -5.12
CA PRO A 637 8.41 2.50 -6.48
C PRO A 637 8.84 3.96 -6.61
N SER A 638 10.12 4.20 -6.95
CA SER A 638 10.60 5.54 -7.30
C SER A 638 9.96 6.04 -8.60
N SER A 639 9.21 5.17 -9.29
CA SER A 639 8.57 5.40 -10.58
C SER A 639 7.38 4.45 -10.76
N PHE A 640 6.37 4.88 -11.53
CA PHE A 640 5.16 4.08 -11.77
C PHE A 640 5.42 2.80 -12.60
N VAL A 641 6.54 2.74 -13.32
CA VAL A 641 6.90 1.64 -14.22
C VAL A 641 8.28 1.08 -13.87
N GLY A 642 8.36 -0.24 -13.68
CA GLY A 642 9.62 -0.97 -13.48
C GLY A 642 10.57 -0.83 -14.67
N GLY A 643 11.87 -0.66 -14.39
CA GLY A 643 12.85 -0.36 -15.44
C GLY A 643 13.29 -1.54 -16.29
N SER A 644 13.16 -2.75 -15.73
CA SER A 644 13.71 -4.01 -16.23
C SER A 644 13.06 -4.50 -17.53
N ASN A 645 11.74 -4.39 -17.68
CA ASN A 645 11.04 -4.82 -18.90
C ASN A 645 11.53 -4.07 -20.15
N LEU A 646 11.67 -2.74 -20.05
CA LEU A 646 12.20 -1.91 -21.14
C LEU A 646 13.67 -2.23 -21.45
N THR A 647 14.48 -2.47 -20.42
CA THR A 647 15.88 -2.90 -20.61
C THR A 647 15.96 -4.21 -21.40
N ASN A 648 15.08 -5.17 -21.09
CA ASN A 648 15.01 -6.46 -21.78
C ASN A 648 14.54 -6.33 -23.23
N LEU A 649 13.53 -5.50 -23.48
CA LEU A 649 13.09 -5.16 -24.84
C LEU A 649 14.25 -4.62 -25.68
N PHE A 650 15.02 -3.66 -25.15
CA PHE A 650 16.16 -3.09 -25.87
C PHE A 650 17.31 -4.08 -26.03
N ALA A 651 17.52 -4.97 -25.06
CA ALA A 651 18.49 -6.07 -25.20
C ALA A 651 18.10 -7.04 -26.32
N ASN A 652 16.82 -7.38 -26.48
CA ASN A 652 16.32 -8.24 -27.57
C ASN A 652 16.54 -7.64 -28.96
N LEU A 653 16.40 -6.32 -29.09
CA LEU A 653 16.52 -5.61 -30.37
C LEU A 653 17.97 -5.27 -30.75
N SER A 654 18.93 -5.49 -29.84
CA SER A 654 20.34 -5.13 -30.03
C SER A 654 21.30 -6.29 -29.75
N VAL A 655 20.86 -7.53 -29.97
CA VAL A 655 21.69 -8.72 -29.77
C VAL A 655 22.96 -8.63 -30.62
N GLY A 656 24.11 -8.83 -29.96
CA GLY A 656 25.44 -8.58 -30.52
C GLY A 656 26.05 -7.23 -30.11
N TYR A 657 25.27 -6.32 -29.51
CA TYR A 657 25.69 -5.01 -29.00
C TYR A 657 25.26 -4.79 -27.53
N THR A 658 24.98 -5.87 -26.80
CA THR A 658 24.65 -5.84 -25.35
C THR A 658 25.88 -5.73 -24.46
N ASP A 659 27.07 -5.92 -25.04
CA ASP A 659 28.37 -5.69 -24.39
C ASP A 659 28.77 -4.21 -24.41
N SER A 660 29.77 -3.85 -23.61
CA SER A 660 30.36 -2.52 -23.64
C SER A 660 31.09 -2.32 -24.98
N CYS A 661 30.64 -1.38 -25.80
CA CYS A 661 31.26 -1.05 -27.08
C CYS A 661 31.33 0.47 -27.29
N SER A 662 32.18 0.94 -28.21
CA SER A 662 32.13 2.32 -28.69
C SER A 662 31.00 2.47 -29.70
N PHE A 663 30.12 3.45 -29.52
CA PHE A 663 29.01 3.71 -30.43
C PHE A 663 29.48 4.34 -31.76
N ASP A 664 30.72 4.81 -31.83
CA ASP A 664 31.35 5.22 -33.09
C ASP A 664 31.70 4.01 -34.00
N SER A 665 31.71 2.80 -33.43
CA SER A 665 31.98 1.56 -34.17
C SER A 665 30.74 0.92 -34.80
N LEU A 666 29.55 1.43 -34.51
CA LEU A 666 28.29 0.99 -35.10
C LEU A 666 28.28 1.19 -36.63
N PRO A 667 27.34 0.56 -37.37
CA PRO A 667 27.14 0.83 -38.80
C PRO A 667 27.03 2.33 -39.11
N ILE A 668 26.31 3.09 -38.28
CA ILE A 668 26.30 4.55 -38.28
C ILE A 668 26.74 5.03 -36.88
N PRO A 669 27.77 5.88 -36.74
CA PRO A 669 28.15 6.48 -35.47
C PRO A 669 26.97 7.10 -34.72
N PHE A 670 26.83 6.75 -33.44
CA PHE A 670 25.66 7.12 -32.62
C PHE A 670 26.06 7.80 -31.31
N ALA A 671 25.24 8.75 -30.87
CA ALA A 671 25.28 9.30 -29.52
C ALA A 671 23.86 9.50 -28.97
N CYS A 672 23.68 9.38 -27.66
CA CYS A 672 22.43 9.79 -27.01
C CYS A 672 22.67 10.59 -25.74
N VAL A 673 21.69 11.42 -25.38
CA VAL A 673 21.79 12.29 -24.21
C VAL A 673 21.01 11.75 -23.03
N ALA A 674 21.61 11.83 -21.84
CA ALA A 674 20.97 11.59 -20.56
C ALA A 674 21.25 12.76 -19.60
N THR A 675 20.50 12.82 -18.49
CA THR A 675 20.67 13.83 -17.44
C THR A 675 21.18 13.18 -16.17
N ASP A 676 22.28 13.64 -15.57
CA ASP A 676 22.68 13.19 -14.24
C ASP A 676 21.84 13.89 -13.17
N LEU A 677 20.97 13.15 -12.49
CA LEU A 677 20.09 13.69 -11.44
C LEU A 677 20.82 14.18 -10.20
N ARG A 678 22.09 13.80 -9.98
CA ARG A 678 22.87 14.32 -8.86
C ARG A 678 23.32 15.76 -9.07
N THR A 679 23.69 16.09 -10.30
CA THR A 679 24.31 17.38 -10.67
C THR A 679 23.38 18.26 -11.48
N GLY A 680 22.35 17.69 -12.11
CA GLY A 680 21.54 18.34 -13.14
C GLY A 680 22.26 18.48 -14.49
N GLY A 681 23.43 17.86 -14.66
CA GLY A 681 24.29 18.00 -15.83
C GLY A 681 23.89 17.12 -17.02
N GLU A 682 24.27 17.57 -18.22
CA GLU A 682 24.17 16.79 -19.46
C GLU A 682 25.24 15.71 -19.53
N VAL A 683 24.84 14.49 -19.87
CA VAL A 683 25.73 13.34 -20.09
C VAL A 683 25.52 12.81 -21.50
N VAL A 684 26.57 12.89 -22.32
CA VAL A 684 26.56 12.37 -23.70
C VAL A 684 27.12 10.95 -23.70
N LEU A 685 26.28 9.98 -24.03
CA LEU A 685 26.63 8.57 -24.07
C LEU A 685 27.08 8.18 -25.49
N ARG A 686 28.38 7.93 -25.64
CA ARG A 686 29.02 7.47 -26.90
C ARG A 686 29.69 6.11 -26.78
N SER A 687 29.62 5.49 -25.61
CA SER A 687 30.17 4.15 -25.37
C SER A 687 29.44 3.49 -24.19
N GLY A 688 29.62 2.17 -24.08
CA GLY A 688 29.03 1.36 -23.02
C GLY A 688 28.04 0.34 -23.57
N CYS A 689 27.11 -0.10 -22.73
CA CYS A 689 26.05 -1.02 -23.13
C CYS A 689 24.92 -0.24 -23.82
N LEU A 690 24.73 -0.46 -25.12
CA LEU A 690 23.77 0.30 -25.93
C LEU A 690 22.32 0.27 -25.39
N PRO A 691 21.74 -0.90 -25.00
CA PRO A 691 20.45 -0.96 -24.32
C PRO A 691 20.34 -0.06 -23.09
N MET A 692 21.40 -0.04 -22.27
CA MET A 692 21.42 0.74 -21.03
C MET A 692 21.53 2.24 -21.33
N ALA A 693 22.28 2.63 -22.35
CA ALA A 693 22.39 4.02 -22.77
C ALA A 693 21.06 4.56 -23.33
N ILE A 694 20.40 3.78 -24.20
CA ILE A 694 19.06 4.10 -24.71
C ILE A 694 18.06 4.16 -23.53
N ARG A 695 18.12 3.19 -22.61
CA ARG A 695 17.25 3.16 -21.41
C ARG A 695 17.44 4.38 -20.51
N ALA A 696 18.69 4.82 -20.33
CA ALA A 696 19.03 6.00 -19.55
C ALA A 696 18.48 7.27 -20.20
N SER A 697 18.64 7.41 -21.52
CA SER A 697 18.11 8.53 -22.31
C SER A 697 16.58 8.62 -22.27
N MET A 698 15.87 7.52 -21.98
CA MET A 698 14.40 7.40 -21.87
C MET A 698 13.87 7.45 -20.42
N ALA A 699 14.73 7.59 -19.40
CA ALA A 699 14.34 7.42 -17.99
C ALA A 699 13.65 8.67 -17.40
N ILE A 700 12.40 8.93 -17.79
CA ILE A 700 11.61 10.10 -17.35
C ILE A 700 11.29 10.02 -15.85
N PRO A 701 11.76 10.95 -15.00
CA PRO A 701 11.50 10.91 -13.56
C PRO A 701 10.01 10.86 -13.21
N GLY A 702 9.65 10.01 -12.24
CA GLY A 702 8.28 9.78 -11.83
C GLY A 702 7.52 8.77 -12.70
N VAL A 703 7.83 8.67 -14.00
CA VAL A 703 7.22 7.69 -14.91
C VAL A 703 8.07 6.42 -14.99
N PHE A 704 9.36 6.57 -15.33
CA PHE A 704 10.33 5.49 -15.48
C PHE A 704 11.47 5.60 -14.48
N ALA A 705 11.92 4.46 -13.96
CA ALA A 705 13.04 4.41 -13.02
C ALA A 705 14.33 5.01 -13.63
N PRO A 706 15.04 5.89 -12.89
CA PRO A 706 16.38 6.33 -13.27
C PRO A 706 17.35 5.16 -13.43
N VAL A 707 18.29 5.28 -14.36
CA VAL A 707 19.32 4.28 -14.62
C VAL A 707 20.57 4.60 -13.83
N VAL A 708 21.01 3.68 -12.98
CA VAL A 708 22.32 3.77 -12.34
C VAL A 708 23.36 3.19 -13.30
N LEU A 709 24.30 4.02 -13.73
CA LEU A 709 25.43 3.61 -14.57
C LEU A 709 26.72 4.03 -13.85
N ASP A 710 27.43 3.05 -13.30
CA ASP A 710 28.57 3.24 -12.41
C ASP A 710 28.27 4.17 -11.22
N THR A 711 28.82 5.39 -11.21
CA THR A 711 28.61 6.42 -10.18
C THR A 711 27.53 7.44 -10.56
N LEU A 712 27.00 7.36 -11.78
CA LEU A 712 26.00 8.29 -12.32
C LEU A 712 24.58 7.80 -12.04
N LEU A 713 23.68 8.74 -11.74
CA LEU A 713 22.25 8.48 -11.62
C LEU A 713 21.53 9.17 -12.78
N LEU A 714 21.35 8.44 -13.87
CA LEU A 714 20.90 8.99 -15.14
C LEU A 714 19.36 8.98 -15.27
N ALA A 715 18.83 10.07 -15.81
CA ALA A 715 17.44 10.25 -16.22
C ALA A 715 17.37 10.69 -17.69
N ASP A 716 16.14 10.85 -18.19
CA ASP A 716 15.87 11.24 -19.57
C ASP A 716 16.65 12.52 -19.95
N GLY A 717 17.33 12.46 -21.09
CA GLY A 717 18.13 13.59 -21.60
C GLY A 717 17.28 14.79 -21.99
N GLY A 718 15.98 14.56 -22.18
CA GLY A 718 15.00 15.58 -22.50
C GLY A 718 14.84 16.64 -21.41
N MET A 719 15.40 16.45 -20.21
CA MET A 719 15.43 17.47 -19.15
C MET A 719 16.51 18.54 -19.33
N VAL A 720 17.54 18.28 -20.12
CA VAL A 720 18.68 19.19 -20.34
C VAL A 720 18.87 19.53 -21.82
N ASN A 721 18.76 18.54 -22.71
CA ASN A 721 18.93 18.70 -24.14
C ASN A 721 18.02 17.74 -24.92
N ASN A 722 16.77 18.18 -25.11
CA ASN A 722 15.77 17.39 -25.82
C ASN A 722 15.97 17.35 -27.34
N PHE A 723 16.84 18.21 -27.88
CA PHE A 723 17.10 18.32 -29.31
C PHE A 723 18.61 18.58 -29.57
N PRO A 724 19.45 17.53 -29.54
CA PRO A 724 20.91 17.63 -29.39
C PRO A 724 21.68 17.92 -30.69
N ALA A 725 21.37 19.03 -31.35
CA ALA A 725 22.05 19.42 -32.60
C ALA A 725 23.51 19.86 -32.41
N ASP A 726 23.83 20.45 -31.26
CA ASP A 726 25.18 20.80 -30.82
C ASP A 726 26.11 19.57 -30.80
N ILE A 727 25.62 18.46 -30.25
CA ILE A 727 26.38 17.20 -30.18
C ILE A 727 26.57 16.61 -31.58
N CYS A 728 25.57 16.72 -32.46
CA CYS A 728 25.68 16.24 -33.83
C CYS A 728 26.75 17.02 -34.63
N ARG A 729 26.81 18.35 -34.48
CA ARG A 729 27.90 19.17 -35.01
C ARG A 729 29.26 18.75 -34.44
N ALA A 730 29.35 18.52 -33.13
CA ALA A 730 30.58 18.07 -32.48
C ALA A 730 31.03 16.66 -32.92
N MET A 731 30.14 15.83 -33.47
CA MET A 731 30.48 14.55 -34.11
C MET A 731 31.04 14.71 -35.54
N GLY A 732 31.16 15.94 -36.04
CA GLY A 732 31.72 16.27 -37.36
C GLY A 732 30.69 16.25 -38.49
N ALA A 733 29.45 16.65 -38.22
CA ALA A 733 28.41 16.83 -39.24
C ALA A 733 28.50 18.23 -39.88
N ASP A 734 28.66 18.26 -41.20
CA ASP A 734 28.68 19.47 -42.03
C ASP A 734 27.25 19.93 -42.39
N ILE A 735 26.32 18.97 -42.49
CA ILE A 735 24.90 19.23 -42.71
C ILE A 735 24.12 18.53 -41.60
N VAL A 736 23.29 19.25 -40.85
CA VAL A 736 22.45 18.71 -39.77
C VAL A 736 20.98 18.73 -40.18
N ILE A 737 20.40 17.55 -40.29
CA ILE A 737 18.96 17.33 -40.43
C ILE A 737 18.40 17.09 -39.04
N GLY A 738 17.50 17.95 -38.56
CA GLY A 738 16.94 17.87 -37.22
C GLY A 738 15.44 17.67 -37.22
N VAL A 739 14.95 16.65 -36.49
CA VAL A 739 13.53 16.32 -36.32
C VAL A 739 13.10 16.59 -34.88
N GLU A 740 12.23 17.59 -34.67
CA GLU A 740 11.75 17.99 -33.35
C GLU A 740 10.29 17.55 -33.11
N VAL A 741 10.05 16.86 -32.00
CA VAL A 741 8.74 16.31 -31.60
C VAL A 741 8.32 16.72 -30.18
N GLY A 742 8.94 17.79 -29.66
CA GLY A 742 8.64 18.39 -28.35
C GLY A 742 7.36 19.23 -28.38
N ASP A 743 6.67 19.32 -27.24
CA ASP A 743 5.52 20.22 -27.10
C ASP A 743 5.97 21.68 -26.98
N GLU A 744 5.21 22.61 -27.55
CA GLU A 744 5.37 24.03 -27.24
C GLU A 744 4.81 24.34 -25.84
N LEU A 745 5.32 25.42 -25.25
CA LEU A 745 4.80 25.90 -23.97
C LEU A 745 3.33 26.27 -24.14
N VAL A 746 2.46 25.67 -23.30
CA VAL A 746 1.03 25.96 -23.32
C VAL A 746 0.80 27.39 -22.82
N ALA A 747 0.35 28.27 -23.72
CA ALA A 747 0.07 29.68 -23.41
C ALA A 747 -1.30 29.89 -22.74
N ASP A 748 -2.28 29.03 -23.03
CA ASP A 748 -3.64 29.12 -22.50
C ASP A 748 -3.72 28.54 -21.07
N PRO A 749 -4.00 29.38 -20.03
CA PRO A 749 -4.10 28.93 -18.65
C PRO A 749 -5.20 27.89 -18.43
N SER A 750 -6.24 27.88 -19.28
CA SER A 750 -7.37 26.97 -19.16
C SER A 750 -6.98 25.50 -19.37
N ARG A 751 -5.84 25.25 -20.05
CA ARG A 751 -5.29 23.93 -20.37
C ARG A 751 -4.26 23.42 -19.34
N LEU A 752 -3.95 24.20 -18.30
CA LEU A 752 -2.99 23.87 -17.23
C LEU A 752 -3.69 23.64 -15.87
N ARG A 753 -4.72 22.77 -15.83
CA ARG A 753 -5.56 22.58 -14.64
C ARG A 753 -5.16 21.38 -13.77
N THR A 754 -4.36 20.46 -14.29
CA THR A 754 -4.01 19.22 -13.60
C THR A 754 -2.53 19.16 -13.22
N LEU A 755 -2.22 18.46 -12.12
CA LEU A 755 -0.84 18.31 -11.63
C LEU A 755 0.14 17.78 -12.70
N PRO A 756 -0.21 16.77 -13.53
CA PRO A 756 0.67 16.29 -14.59
C PRO A 756 0.93 17.32 -15.68
N GLN A 757 -0.07 18.13 -16.06
CA GLN A 757 0.09 19.20 -17.05
C GLN A 757 1.04 20.28 -16.53
N LEU A 758 0.92 20.66 -15.25
CA LEU A 758 1.81 21.64 -14.61
C LEU A 758 3.25 21.12 -14.53
N VAL A 759 3.45 19.85 -14.17
CA VAL A 759 4.79 19.23 -14.12
C VAL A 759 5.40 19.15 -15.53
N SER A 760 4.61 18.76 -16.55
CA SER A 760 5.07 18.72 -17.94
C SER A 760 5.44 20.10 -18.47
N GLN A 761 4.66 21.14 -18.14
CA GLN A 761 4.94 22.53 -18.49
C GLN A 761 6.25 22.99 -17.83
N LEU A 762 6.47 22.70 -16.54
CA LEU A 762 7.70 23.05 -15.84
C LEU A 762 8.94 22.38 -16.47
N MET A 763 8.86 21.11 -16.82
CA MET A 763 9.95 20.41 -17.52
C MET A 763 10.21 21.03 -18.90
N SER A 764 9.16 21.36 -19.65
CA SER A 764 9.29 21.98 -20.99
C SER A 764 9.92 23.37 -20.93
N ILE A 765 9.67 24.15 -19.87
CA ILE A 765 10.27 25.49 -19.67
C ILE A 765 11.80 25.38 -19.57
N VAL A 766 12.30 24.48 -18.72
CA VAL A 766 13.75 24.31 -18.46
C VAL A 766 14.50 23.93 -19.75
N VAL A 767 13.84 23.18 -20.62
CA VAL A 767 14.41 22.57 -21.83
C VAL A 767 14.32 23.49 -23.05
N SER A 768 13.34 24.40 -23.05
CA SER A 768 13.03 25.29 -24.18
C SER A 768 14.21 26.19 -24.59
N ALA A 769 15.01 26.63 -23.63
CA ALA A 769 16.15 27.51 -23.88
C ALA A 769 17.24 26.84 -24.75
N LYS A 770 17.70 25.64 -24.35
CA LYS A 770 18.73 24.90 -25.11
C LYS A 770 18.19 24.40 -26.45
N THR A 771 16.91 23.98 -26.49
CA THR A 771 16.24 23.55 -27.73
C THR A 771 16.21 24.67 -28.77
N SER A 772 15.92 25.91 -28.34
CA SER A 772 15.88 27.08 -29.23
C SER A 772 17.25 27.38 -29.85
N SER A 773 18.33 27.30 -29.07
CA SER A 773 19.69 27.47 -29.58
C SER A 773 20.08 26.35 -30.55
N ASN A 774 19.77 25.10 -30.23
CA ASN A 774 20.09 23.96 -31.09
C ASN A 774 19.31 23.95 -32.42
N ARG A 775 18.13 24.56 -32.46
CA ARG A 775 17.36 24.74 -33.69
C ARG A 775 18.11 25.55 -34.74
N GLN A 776 18.93 26.51 -34.31
CA GLN A 776 19.74 27.36 -35.20
C GLN A 776 20.93 26.61 -35.82
N LEU A 777 21.31 25.46 -35.25
CA LEU A 777 22.42 24.63 -35.74
C LEU A 777 22.00 23.66 -36.87
N CYS A 778 20.70 23.56 -37.14
CA CYS A 778 20.13 22.68 -38.17
C CYS A 778 20.04 23.39 -39.52
N ASP A 779 20.53 22.75 -40.58
CA ASP A 779 20.40 23.24 -41.96
C ASP A 779 19.03 22.85 -42.55
N ILE A 780 18.54 21.68 -42.15
CA ILE A 780 17.21 21.19 -42.50
C ILE A 780 16.49 20.89 -41.19
N TYR A 781 15.47 21.68 -40.90
CA TYR A 781 14.66 21.54 -39.70
C TYR A 781 13.28 21.00 -40.06
N ILE A 782 12.89 19.89 -39.43
CA ILE A 782 11.64 19.17 -39.66
C ILE A 782 10.84 19.13 -38.37
N ARG A 783 9.58 19.58 -38.42
CA ARG A 783 8.65 19.55 -37.29
C ARG A 783 7.33 18.89 -37.71
N PRO A 784 7.14 17.60 -37.42
CA PRO A 784 5.89 16.90 -37.70
C PRO A 784 4.72 17.47 -36.90
N ASP A 785 3.51 17.41 -37.45
CA ASP A 785 2.29 17.74 -36.71
C ASP A 785 1.97 16.66 -35.68
N ILE A 786 2.18 16.97 -34.40
CA ILE A 786 1.95 16.07 -33.27
C ILE A 786 0.64 16.38 -32.52
N SER A 787 -0.20 17.27 -33.06
CA SER A 787 -1.46 17.69 -32.42
C SER A 787 -2.40 16.49 -32.16
N GLY A 788 -3.00 16.47 -30.96
CA GLY A 788 -3.92 15.41 -30.53
C GLY A 788 -3.27 14.20 -29.84
N TYR A 789 -1.92 14.12 -29.78
CA TYR A 789 -1.20 13.00 -29.19
C TYR A 789 -0.32 13.43 -28.00
N HIS A 790 -0.18 12.55 -27.02
CA HIS A 790 0.66 12.76 -25.83
C HIS A 790 1.76 11.70 -25.74
N ILE A 791 2.72 11.88 -24.83
CA ILE A 791 3.92 11.05 -24.68
C ILE A 791 3.67 9.54 -24.45
N LEU A 792 2.45 9.12 -24.07
CA LEU A 792 2.04 7.72 -23.84
C LEU A 792 1.06 7.17 -24.90
N SER A 793 0.85 7.87 -26.02
CA SER A 793 -0.08 7.47 -27.09
C SER A 793 0.45 6.35 -27.99
N PHE A 794 0.93 5.24 -27.43
CA PHE A 794 1.52 4.12 -28.19
C PHE A 794 0.49 3.17 -28.82
N ASN A 795 -0.76 3.58 -28.98
CA ASN A 795 -1.75 2.72 -29.64
C ASN A 795 -1.48 2.65 -31.16
N PRO A 796 -1.81 1.53 -31.84
CA PRO A 796 -1.47 1.35 -33.26
C PRO A 796 -1.97 2.47 -34.18
N ALA A 797 -3.19 2.98 -33.96
CA ALA A 797 -3.76 4.05 -34.78
C ALA A 797 -3.02 5.39 -34.63
N ALA A 798 -2.55 5.69 -33.41
CA ALA A 798 -1.75 6.88 -33.14
C ALA A 798 -0.36 6.77 -33.79
N VAL A 799 0.29 5.61 -33.66
CA VAL A 799 1.61 5.34 -34.27
C VAL A 799 1.54 5.51 -35.79
N ASP A 800 0.57 4.87 -36.45
CA ASP A 800 0.37 4.97 -37.91
C ASP A 800 0.18 6.42 -38.37
N THR A 801 -0.67 7.17 -37.68
CA THR A 801 -0.91 8.59 -37.99
C THR A 801 0.36 9.42 -37.83
N LEU A 802 1.13 9.21 -36.76
CA LEU A 802 2.36 9.94 -36.49
C LEU A 802 3.46 9.62 -37.52
N VAL A 803 3.61 8.36 -37.93
CA VAL A 803 4.55 7.95 -39.01
C VAL A 803 4.20 8.67 -40.30
N ARG A 804 2.92 8.68 -40.70
CA ARG A 804 2.47 9.40 -41.90
C ARG A 804 2.77 10.90 -41.85
N ARG A 805 2.43 11.57 -40.73
CA ARG A 805 2.70 13.00 -40.55
C ARG A 805 4.19 13.34 -40.55
N GLY A 806 5.03 12.41 -40.07
CA GLY A 806 6.48 12.53 -40.16
C GLY A 806 6.99 12.54 -41.61
N TYR A 807 6.46 11.66 -42.46
CA TYR A 807 6.79 11.62 -43.89
C TYR A 807 6.34 12.90 -44.60
N GLU A 808 5.10 13.35 -44.36
CA GLU A 808 4.54 14.58 -44.94
C GLU A 808 5.38 15.82 -44.55
N ALA A 809 5.81 15.90 -43.29
CA ALA A 809 6.67 16.98 -42.82
C ALA A 809 8.05 16.97 -43.47
N ALA A 810 8.62 15.80 -43.76
CA ALA A 810 9.86 15.68 -44.50
C ALA A 810 9.69 16.16 -45.95
N VAL A 811 8.61 15.75 -46.64
CA VAL A 811 8.29 16.23 -48.00
C VAL A 811 8.27 17.77 -48.06
N LEU A 812 7.62 18.41 -47.09
CA LEU A 812 7.55 19.87 -47.01
C LEU A 812 8.91 20.51 -46.74
N ALA A 813 9.73 19.94 -45.86
CA ALA A 813 11.03 20.49 -45.50
C ALA A 813 12.06 20.42 -46.64
N PHE A 814 11.91 19.46 -47.54
CA PHE A 814 12.77 19.27 -48.72
C PHE A 814 12.20 19.87 -50.01
N ALA A 815 10.99 20.44 -49.97
CA ALA A 815 10.38 21.10 -51.14
C ALA A 815 11.27 22.26 -51.64
N GLY A 816 11.77 22.13 -52.87
CA GLY A 816 12.62 23.15 -53.52
C GLY A 816 14.11 23.08 -53.16
N ARG A 817 14.58 22.04 -52.45
CA ARG A 817 16.00 21.84 -52.13
C ARG A 817 16.53 20.61 -52.90
N PRO A 818 17.62 20.72 -53.68
CA PRO A 818 18.21 19.55 -54.32
C PRO A 818 18.73 18.58 -53.25
N ALA A 819 18.34 17.30 -53.34
CA ALA A 819 18.86 16.27 -52.46
C ALA A 819 20.38 16.15 -52.66
N PRO A 820 21.20 16.20 -51.62
CA PRO A 820 22.64 16.02 -51.76
C PRO A 820 22.92 14.61 -52.29
N ALA A 821 23.28 14.52 -53.57
CA ALA A 821 23.60 13.26 -54.22
C ALA A 821 24.98 12.78 -53.76
N HIS A 822 25.07 11.54 -53.26
CA HIS A 822 26.34 10.89 -52.95
C HIS A 822 26.39 9.50 -53.58
N PRO A 823 27.52 9.08 -54.19
CA PRO A 823 27.68 7.71 -54.64
C PRO A 823 27.60 6.73 -53.46
N ALA A 824 26.87 5.63 -53.68
CA ALA A 824 26.58 4.59 -52.71
C ALA A 824 27.85 3.81 -52.30
N GLY A 825 28.60 4.35 -51.34
CA GLY A 825 29.71 3.68 -50.68
C GLY A 825 29.25 2.96 -49.42
N GLY A 826 28.57 1.82 -49.56
CA GLY A 826 28.09 1.04 -48.43
C GLY A 826 29.24 0.47 -47.59
N ARG A 827 29.45 1.00 -46.38
CA ARG A 827 30.20 0.25 -45.36
C ARG A 827 29.36 -0.95 -44.93
N SER A 828 29.62 -2.11 -45.53
CA SER A 828 29.09 -3.40 -45.09
C SER A 828 29.64 -3.74 -43.70
N ARG A 829 29.00 -3.23 -42.64
CA ARG A 829 29.18 -3.71 -41.27
C ARG A 829 27.99 -4.58 -40.89
N ARG A 830 28.27 -5.73 -40.26
CA ARG A 830 27.29 -6.77 -39.92
C ARG A 830 26.19 -6.18 -39.02
N ARG A 831 24.95 -6.41 -39.41
CA ARG A 831 23.72 -5.94 -38.77
C ARG A 831 23.47 -6.66 -37.44
N ALA A 832 22.80 -5.98 -36.49
CA ALA A 832 22.32 -6.60 -35.25
C ALA A 832 21.28 -7.71 -35.52
N VAL A 833 21.28 -8.76 -34.69
CA VAL A 833 20.29 -9.85 -34.73
C VAL A 833 19.00 -9.38 -34.05
N ASN A 834 17.85 -9.62 -34.67
CA ASN A 834 16.55 -9.28 -34.12
C ASN A 834 15.85 -10.54 -33.63
N LEU A 835 15.82 -10.79 -32.32
CA LEU A 835 15.19 -12.00 -31.75
C LEU A 835 13.67 -12.11 -31.96
N TYR A 836 12.99 -11.05 -32.41
CA TYR A 836 11.59 -11.12 -32.83
C TYR A 836 11.41 -11.67 -34.26
N ALA A 837 12.50 -11.78 -35.03
CA ALA A 837 12.54 -12.34 -36.37
C ALA A 837 13.49 -13.54 -36.52
N ASP A 838 14.50 -13.65 -35.64
CA ASP A 838 15.58 -14.63 -35.69
C ASP A 838 15.58 -15.56 -34.46
N THR A 839 16.21 -16.74 -34.59
CA THR A 839 16.47 -17.69 -33.48
C THR A 839 17.96 -17.75 -33.16
N ILE A 840 18.31 -17.79 -31.87
CA ILE A 840 19.71 -17.94 -31.40
C ILE A 840 19.95 -19.29 -30.75
N LEU A 841 21.18 -19.79 -30.81
CA LEU A 841 21.59 -21.04 -30.16
C LEU A 841 22.42 -20.74 -28.90
N LEU A 842 21.97 -21.25 -27.75
CA LEU A 842 22.62 -20.98 -26.47
C LEU A 842 23.78 -21.94 -26.17
N SER A 843 24.98 -21.40 -25.95
CA SER A 843 26.15 -22.15 -25.46
C SER A 843 26.13 -22.36 -23.94
N SER A 844 25.57 -21.41 -23.18
CA SER A 844 25.47 -21.49 -21.71
C SER A 844 24.44 -20.48 -21.17
N VAL A 845 23.84 -20.80 -20.03
CA VAL A 845 22.90 -19.92 -19.29
C VAL A 845 23.39 -19.72 -17.86
N ASN A 846 23.63 -18.46 -17.46
CA ASN A 846 24.09 -18.12 -16.12
C ASN A 846 23.03 -17.32 -15.36
N LEU A 847 22.78 -17.69 -14.09
CA LEU A 847 21.91 -16.95 -13.18
C LEU A 847 22.76 -16.17 -12.16
N ILE A 848 22.90 -14.87 -12.36
CA ILE A 848 23.68 -13.98 -11.50
C ILE A 848 22.76 -13.42 -10.40
N GLY A 849 23.10 -13.65 -9.12
CA GLY A 849 22.33 -13.17 -7.96
C GLY A 849 21.39 -14.22 -7.34
N ALA A 850 21.19 -15.38 -7.99
CA ALA A 850 20.53 -16.54 -7.39
C ALA A 850 21.49 -17.36 -6.51
N PRO A 851 21.04 -17.90 -5.36
CA PRO A 851 21.81 -18.85 -4.56
C PRO A 851 22.20 -20.07 -5.39
N VAL A 852 23.46 -20.51 -5.29
CA VAL A 852 24.02 -21.63 -6.07
C VAL A 852 23.17 -22.90 -5.96
N SER A 853 22.65 -23.20 -4.76
CA SER A 853 21.79 -24.35 -4.50
C SER A 853 20.44 -24.31 -5.24
N GLU A 854 19.98 -23.14 -5.69
CA GLU A 854 18.67 -22.93 -6.30
C GLU A 854 18.75 -22.76 -7.83
N GLN A 855 19.95 -22.55 -8.39
CA GLN A 855 20.12 -22.29 -9.83
C GLN A 855 19.63 -23.43 -10.75
N PRO A 856 19.92 -24.73 -10.47
CA PRO A 856 19.43 -25.82 -11.33
C PRO A 856 17.90 -25.87 -11.39
N TRP A 857 17.25 -25.58 -10.27
CA TRP A 857 15.79 -25.56 -10.17
C TRP A 857 15.18 -24.38 -10.93
N LEU A 858 15.78 -23.18 -10.81
CA LEU A 858 15.35 -21.99 -11.53
C LEU A 858 15.47 -22.18 -13.05
N LEU A 859 16.59 -22.72 -13.52
CA LEU A 859 16.81 -23.01 -14.95
C LEU A 859 15.78 -24.01 -15.48
N ARG A 860 15.56 -25.12 -14.77
CA ARG A 860 14.54 -26.12 -15.14
C ARG A 860 13.14 -25.52 -15.24
N LYS A 861 12.80 -24.54 -14.38
CA LYS A 861 11.51 -23.84 -14.45
C LYS A 861 11.38 -22.92 -15.65
N THR A 862 12.47 -22.27 -16.06
CA THR A 862 12.46 -21.39 -17.25
C THR A 862 12.36 -22.15 -18.56
N GLY A 863 12.73 -23.44 -18.57
CA GLY A 863 12.81 -24.24 -19.80
C GLY A 863 14.01 -23.89 -20.69
N LEU A 864 14.94 -23.03 -20.21
CA LEU A 864 16.16 -22.68 -20.91
C LEU A 864 17.25 -23.72 -20.59
N ASP A 865 17.84 -24.30 -21.64
CA ASP A 865 18.96 -25.24 -21.54
C ASP A 865 19.98 -25.00 -22.67
N LYS A 866 21.20 -25.52 -22.49
CA LYS A 866 22.27 -25.44 -23.49
C LYS A 866 21.88 -26.23 -24.76
N GLY A 867 22.23 -25.68 -25.93
CA GLY A 867 22.00 -26.33 -27.23
C GLY A 867 20.58 -26.24 -27.77
N LEU A 868 19.65 -25.56 -27.08
CA LEU A 868 18.31 -25.30 -27.60
C LEU A 868 18.27 -23.98 -28.40
N PRO A 869 17.54 -23.92 -29.53
CA PRO A 869 17.23 -22.66 -30.18
C PRO A 869 16.25 -21.87 -29.31
N VAL A 870 16.52 -20.59 -29.13
CA VAL A 870 15.75 -19.69 -28.26
C VAL A 870 15.27 -18.47 -29.05
N THR A 871 14.00 -18.11 -28.88
CA THR A 871 13.36 -16.92 -29.45
C THR A 871 13.20 -15.82 -28.39
N ALA A 872 12.84 -14.59 -28.82
CA ALA A 872 12.43 -13.53 -27.87
C ALA A 872 11.27 -13.98 -26.96
N ALA A 873 10.31 -14.72 -27.49
CA ALA A 873 9.15 -15.21 -26.73
C ALA A 873 9.53 -16.22 -25.63
N ASP A 874 10.58 -17.01 -25.85
CA ASP A 874 11.09 -17.95 -24.84
C ASP A 874 11.83 -17.22 -23.71
N LEU A 875 12.57 -16.16 -24.04
CA LEU A 875 13.22 -15.30 -23.03
C LEU A 875 12.19 -14.50 -22.22
N ASP A 876 11.20 -13.90 -22.90
CA ASP A 876 10.10 -13.19 -22.23
C ASP A 876 9.37 -14.14 -21.27
N ARG A 877 9.05 -15.36 -21.72
CA ARG A 877 8.46 -16.41 -20.87
C ARG A 877 9.35 -16.76 -19.67
N ALA A 878 10.66 -16.90 -19.88
CA ALA A 878 11.60 -17.20 -18.80
C ALA A 878 11.64 -16.07 -17.76
N VAL A 879 11.70 -14.81 -18.21
CA VAL A 879 11.62 -13.63 -17.33
C VAL A 879 10.29 -13.62 -16.59
N GLU A 880 9.16 -13.87 -17.24
CA GLU A 880 7.85 -13.90 -16.60
C GLU A 880 7.73 -14.99 -15.54
N ILE A 881 8.25 -16.19 -15.80
CA ILE A 881 8.30 -17.27 -14.81
C ILE A 881 9.16 -16.87 -13.60
N LEU A 882 10.30 -16.21 -13.83
CA LEU A 882 11.18 -15.73 -12.77
C LEU A 882 10.54 -14.58 -11.97
N THR A 883 9.89 -13.62 -12.62
CA THR A 883 9.22 -12.49 -11.95
C THR A 883 7.98 -12.97 -11.19
N ALA A 884 7.23 -13.94 -11.73
CA ALA A 884 6.06 -14.53 -11.10
C ALA A 884 6.34 -15.20 -9.75
N THR A 885 7.61 -15.44 -9.44
CA THR A 885 8.01 -16.01 -8.16
C THR A 885 7.96 -15.02 -7.00
N GLY A 886 7.93 -13.71 -7.29
CA GLY A 886 7.90 -12.64 -6.28
C GLY A 886 9.16 -12.58 -5.40
N ALA A 887 10.24 -13.23 -5.83
CA ALA A 887 11.52 -13.25 -5.12
C ALA A 887 12.48 -12.16 -5.60
N TRP A 888 12.23 -11.61 -6.79
CA TRP A 888 13.10 -10.70 -7.51
C TRP A 888 12.34 -9.45 -7.89
N ARG A 889 12.94 -8.30 -7.60
CA ARG A 889 12.37 -7.00 -7.91
C ARG A 889 12.65 -6.60 -9.36
N ASP A 890 13.87 -6.86 -9.82
CA ASP A 890 14.32 -6.52 -11.16
C ASP A 890 15.04 -7.73 -11.77
N ILE A 891 14.61 -8.10 -12.98
CA ILE A 891 15.18 -9.21 -13.74
C ILE A 891 15.61 -8.67 -15.10
N THR A 892 16.90 -8.72 -15.37
CA THR A 892 17.47 -8.29 -16.65
C THR A 892 18.33 -9.38 -17.25
N TYR A 893 18.46 -9.43 -18.57
CA TYR A 893 19.38 -10.38 -19.21
C TYR A 893 20.26 -9.73 -20.27
N ARG A 894 21.38 -10.38 -20.55
CA ARG A 894 22.33 -10.02 -21.61
C ARG A 894 22.68 -11.24 -22.43
N VAL A 895 22.81 -11.05 -23.75
CA VAL A 895 23.10 -12.10 -24.71
C VAL A 895 24.44 -11.83 -25.38
N HIS A 896 25.47 -12.53 -24.93
CA HIS A 896 26.85 -12.37 -25.38
C HIS A 896 27.14 -13.33 -26.52
N ARG A 897 27.77 -12.85 -27.61
CA ARG A 897 28.21 -13.75 -28.68
C ARG A 897 29.47 -14.49 -28.23
N THR A 898 29.48 -15.82 -28.30
CA THR A 898 30.63 -16.63 -27.87
C THR A 898 31.53 -17.08 -29.02
N GLY A 899 31.05 -16.99 -30.28
CA GLY A 899 31.90 -17.13 -31.48
C GLY A 899 32.74 -18.42 -31.52
N LEU A 900 32.17 -19.56 -31.14
CA LEU A 900 32.90 -20.83 -31.17
C LEU A 900 33.31 -21.19 -32.61
N ARG A 901 34.60 -21.52 -32.80
CA ARG A 901 35.17 -22.04 -34.06
C ARG A 901 34.55 -23.40 -34.39
N GLY A 902 34.43 -23.69 -35.68
CA GLY A 902 33.75 -24.86 -36.26
C GLY A 902 34.11 -26.23 -35.67
N ASP A 903 35.27 -26.39 -35.06
CA ASP A 903 35.72 -27.66 -34.48
C ASP A 903 34.93 -28.07 -33.21
N THR A 904 34.41 -27.10 -32.44
CA THR A 904 33.62 -27.40 -31.22
C THR A 904 32.15 -27.72 -31.53
N LEU A 905 31.63 -27.23 -32.67
CA LEU A 905 30.27 -27.51 -33.15
C LEU A 905 30.13 -28.97 -33.62
N ALA A 906 31.20 -29.56 -34.14
CA ALA A 906 31.27 -30.98 -34.54
C ALA A 906 31.20 -31.94 -33.34
N VAL A 907 31.82 -31.58 -32.21
CA VAL A 907 31.78 -32.38 -30.96
C VAL A 907 30.39 -32.38 -30.32
N LEU A 908 29.60 -31.32 -30.53
CA LEU A 908 28.24 -31.18 -30.00
C LEU A 908 27.14 -31.67 -30.97
N GLY A 909 27.50 -32.16 -32.17
CA GLY A 909 26.55 -32.70 -33.16
C GLY A 909 25.62 -31.66 -33.79
N LEU A 910 26.00 -30.37 -33.79
CA LEU A 910 25.14 -29.27 -34.23
C LEU A 910 25.56 -28.72 -35.61
N PRO A 911 24.62 -28.31 -36.48
CA PRO A 911 24.92 -27.85 -37.83
C PRO A 911 25.76 -26.56 -37.84
N ASN A 912 26.74 -26.52 -38.75
CA ASN A 912 27.80 -25.49 -38.88
C ASN A 912 27.32 -24.10 -39.38
N ARG A 913 26.05 -23.72 -39.12
CA ARG A 913 25.40 -22.51 -39.65
C ARG A 913 24.98 -21.47 -38.60
N TYR A 914 25.14 -21.74 -37.30
CA TYR A 914 24.66 -20.84 -36.24
C TYR A 914 25.79 -20.23 -35.42
N ASP A 915 25.73 -18.91 -35.24
CA ASP A 915 26.48 -18.23 -34.18
C ASP A 915 25.96 -18.69 -32.82
N THR A 916 26.86 -19.02 -31.89
CA THR A 916 26.51 -19.40 -30.52
C THR A 916 26.53 -18.20 -29.58
N TYR A 917 25.65 -18.22 -28.58
CA TYR A 917 25.48 -17.13 -27.62
C TYR A 917 25.45 -17.61 -26.16
N ARG A 918 26.03 -16.85 -25.24
CA ARG A 918 25.89 -17.01 -23.78
C ARG A 918 24.81 -16.06 -23.26
N LEU A 919 23.89 -16.59 -22.45
CA LEU A 919 22.83 -15.83 -21.80
C LEU A 919 23.15 -15.62 -20.32
N ASP A 920 23.28 -14.37 -19.90
CA ASP A 920 23.50 -13.99 -18.50
C ASP A 920 22.23 -13.30 -17.96
N ILE A 921 21.51 -13.95 -17.04
CA ILE A 921 20.30 -13.42 -16.38
C ILE A 921 20.68 -12.89 -15.00
N SER A 922 20.52 -11.59 -14.81
CA SER A 922 20.78 -10.88 -13.55
C SER A 922 19.51 -10.70 -12.74
N LEU A 923 19.54 -11.20 -11.50
CA LEU A 923 18.40 -11.27 -10.59
C LEU A 923 18.66 -10.35 -9.37
N GLN A 924 17.89 -9.27 -9.24
CA GLN A 924 17.95 -8.42 -8.05
C GLN A 924 16.90 -8.84 -7.02
N PRO A 925 17.30 -9.15 -5.78
CA PRO A 925 16.39 -9.69 -4.78
C PRO A 925 15.37 -8.69 -4.26
N GLU A 926 14.14 -9.16 -4.08
CA GLU A 926 13.06 -8.43 -3.42
C GLU A 926 13.06 -8.67 -1.89
N ALA A 927 12.33 -7.81 -1.17
CA ALA A 927 12.15 -7.93 0.26
C ALA A 927 11.20 -9.09 0.59
N PRO A 928 11.52 -9.96 1.58
CA PRO A 928 10.84 -11.24 1.74
C PRO A 928 9.45 -11.15 2.40
N HIS A 929 9.13 -10.06 3.11
CA HIS A 929 7.84 -9.89 3.77
C HIS A 929 6.95 -8.97 2.96
N THR A 930 5.64 -9.12 3.09
CA THR A 930 4.64 -8.38 2.31
C THR A 930 3.51 -7.92 3.20
N PHE A 931 3.06 -6.68 3.02
CA PHE A 931 1.85 -6.15 3.64
C PHE A 931 0.89 -5.72 2.54
N GLY A 932 -0.33 -6.25 2.56
CA GLY A 932 -1.37 -5.97 1.58
C GLY A 932 -2.57 -5.27 2.21
N LEU A 933 -3.20 -4.38 1.42
CA LEU A 933 -4.51 -3.83 1.73
C LEU A 933 -5.48 -4.14 0.58
N GLY A 934 -6.66 -4.67 0.90
CA GLY A 934 -7.78 -4.82 -0.02
C GLY A 934 -8.98 -3.99 0.41
N PHE A 935 -9.80 -3.58 -0.55
CA PHE A 935 -11.05 -2.87 -0.30
C PHE A 935 -12.15 -3.40 -1.22
N ARG A 936 -13.35 -3.49 -0.66
CA ARG A 936 -14.57 -3.84 -1.37
C ARG A 936 -15.76 -3.12 -0.78
N TYR A 937 -16.72 -2.80 -1.62
CA TYR A 937 -18.07 -2.41 -1.23
C TYR A 937 -19.07 -3.25 -2.02
N ASP A 938 -20.10 -3.75 -1.36
CA ASP A 938 -21.29 -4.24 -2.06
C ASP A 938 -22.57 -3.94 -1.28
N SER A 939 -23.71 -4.03 -1.97
CA SER A 939 -25.01 -3.59 -1.43
C SER A 939 -25.52 -4.45 -0.28
N GLU A 940 -24.95 -5.63 -0.07
CA GLU A 940 -25.38 -6.61 0.93
C GLU A 940 -24.47 -6.59 2.18
N GLU A 941 -23.14 -6.52 2.04
CA GLU A 941 -22.17 -6.55 3.18
C GLU A 941 -21.58 -5.16 3.47
N SER A 942 -22.01 -4.14 2.72
CA SER A 942 -21.45 -2.79 2.79
C SER A 942 -19.94 -2.80 2.53
N ALA A 943 -19.15 -1.95 3.19
CA ALA A 943 -17.71 -1.90 2.93
C ALA A 943 -16.95 -2.97 3.74
N SER A 944 -15.95 -3.54 3.09
CA SER A 944 -15.02 -4.52 3.63
C SER A 944 -13.60 -4.04 3.40
N ILE A 945 -12.76 -4.14 4.42
CA ILE A 945 -11.32 -3.89 4.33
C ILE A 945 -10.59 -5.20 4.61
N LEU A 946 -9.63 -5.55 3.76
CA LEU A 946 -8.74 -6.68 3.97
C LEU A 946 -7.35 -6.20 4.36
N LEU A 947 -6.87 -6.61 5.53
CA LEU A 947 -5.49 -6.48 5.95
C LEU A 947 -4.79 -7.82 5.74
N ASP A 948 -3.67 -7.83 5.03
CA ASP A 948 -2.91 -9.03 4.70
C ASP A 948 -1.43 -8.85 5.07
N LEU A 949 -0.88 -9.78 5.84
CA LEU A 949 0.52 -9.78 6.28
C LEU A 949 1.14 -11.14 5.97
N GLY A 950 2.06 -11.15 5.00
CA GLY A 950 2.81 -12.34 4.61
C GLY A 950 4.25 -12.28 5.10
N LEU A 951 4.61 -13.17 6.01
CA LEU A 951 5.96 -13.35 6.52
C LEU A 951 6.61 -14.57 5.85
N ARG A 952 7.87 -14.42 5.40
CA ARG A 952 8.63 -15.49 4.75
C ARG A 952 10.02 -15.59 5.37
N ARG A 953 10.47 -16.81 5.68
CA ARG A 953 11.84 -17.04 6.20
C ARG A 953 12.89 -16.90 5.08
N ASN A 954 12.59 -17.44 3.90
CA ASN A 954 13.42 -17.42 2.69
C ASN A 954 12.55 -16.99 1.50
N ARG A 955 13.20 -16.53 0.42
CA ARG A 955 12.50 -15.96 -0.75
C ARG A 955 11.70 -16.99 -1.57
N PHE A 956 12.10 -18.27 -1.54
CA PHE A 956 11.50 -19.34 -2.36
C PHE A 956 11.07 -20.59 -1.59
N ALA A 957 12.00 -21.18 -0.84
CA ALA A 957 11.80 -22.45 -0.13
C ALA A 957 11.96 -22.25 1.38
N GLY A 958 10.93 -22.60 2.14
CA GLY A 958 10.95 -22.56 3.60
C GLY A 958 9.60 -22.19 4.20
N ALA A 959 9.61 -21.85 5.49
CA ALA A 959 8.42 -21.49 6.24
C ALA A 959 7.80 -20.17 5.76
N LYS A 960 6.50 -20.21 5.51
CA LYS A 960 5.63 -19.10 5.17
C LYS A 960 4.56 -18.98 6.25
N LEU A 961 4.27 -17.75 6.66
CA LEU A 961 3.15 -17.43 7.56
C LEU A 961 2.33 -16.31 6.93
N ASP A 962 1.05 -16.55 6.74
CA ASP A 962 0.08 -15.57 6.21
C ASP A 962 -0.97 -15.27 7.26
N LEU A 963 -1.10 -14.00 7.63
CA LEU A 963 -2.09 -13.48 8.56
C LEU A 963 -3.02 -12.53 7.81
N ARG A 964 -4.32 -12.76 7.88
CA ARG A 964 -5.34 -11.99 7.18
C ARG A 964 -6.47 -11.63 8.12
N ALA A 965 -6.88 -10.37 8.08
CA ALA A 965 -8.02 -9.85 8.81
C ALA A 965 -8.94 -9.11 7.85
N ARG A 966 -10.17 -9.61 7.70
CA ARG A 966 -11.24 -8.96 6.97
C ARG A 966 -12.13 -8.24 7.96
N LEU A 967 -12.15 -6.92 7.86
CA LEU A 967 -12.96 -6.01 8.64
C LEU A 967 -14.22 -5.68 7.83
N SER A 968 -15.35 -6.28 8.20
CA SER A 968 -16.66 -6.11 7.54
C SER A 968 -17.78 -6.48 8.51
N TYR A 969 -19.04 -6.32 8.08
CA TYR A 969 -20.22 -6.76 8.83
C TYR A 969 -20.10 -8.22 9.30
N ASN A 970 -19.63 -9.09 8.40
CA ASN A 970 -19.19 -10.46 8.68
C ASN A 970 -17.65 -10.50 8.80
N PRO A 971 -17.06 -10.25 9.98
CA PRO A 971 -15.61 -10.27 10.13
C PRO A 971 -15.05 -11.68 9.92
N ARG A 972 -13.85 -11.76 9.32
CA ARG A 972 -13.12 -13.02 9.14
C ARG A 972 -11.65 -12.86 9.50
N LEU A 973 -11.13 -13.81 10.25
CA LEU A 973 -9.71 -13.92 10.58
C LEU A 973 -9.15 -15.20 9.96
N TYR A 974 -7.94 -15.11 9.42
CA TYR A 974 -7.27 -16.24 8.81
C TYR A 974 -5.79 -16.22 9.15
N ALA A 975 -5.28 -17.36 9.61
CA ALA A 975 -3.87 -17.59 9.84
C ALA A 975 -3.46 -18.88 9.15
N ALA A 976 -2.37 -18.86 8.36
CA ALA A 976 -1.86 -20.07 7.73
C ALA A 976 -0.33 -20.13 7.76
N GLY A 977 0.17 -21.28 8.20
CA GLY A 977 1.56 -21.69 8.05
C GLY A 977 1.71 -22.64 6.86
N SER A 978 2.75 -22.45 6.05
CA SER A 978 3.11 -23.38 4.98
C SER A 978 4.59 -23.70 5.02
N LEU A 979 4.93 -24.97 4.89
CA LEU A 979 6.29 -25.50 4.83
C LEU A 979 6.52 -26.09 3.44
N SER A 980 7.45 -25.50 2.69
CA SER A 980 7.87 -25.95 1.37
C SER A 980 9.08 -26.87 1.44
N GLY A 981 9.13 -27.92 0.61
CA GLY A 981 10.29 -28.81 0.48
C GLY A 981 10.01 -30.32 0.50
N PHE A 982 8.74 -30.73 0.54
CA PHE A 982 8.36 -32.15 0.48
C PHE A 982 8.21 -32.61 -0.97
N ALA A 983 8.54 -33.88 -1.26
CA ALA A 983 8.43 -34.46 -2.61
C ALA A 983 7.00 -34.37 -3.20
N LEU A 984 5.98 -34.33 -2.34
CA LEU A 984 4.55 -34.23 -2.69
C LEU A 984 3.99 -32.78 -2.66
N GLY A 985 4.82 -31.76 -2.41
CA GLY A 985 4.42 -30.34 -2.43
C GLY A 985 4.65 -29.57 -1.13
N ASN A 986 3.72 -28.70 -0.76
CA ASN A 986 3.72 -27.94 0.50
C ASN A 986 2.86 -28.64 1.55
N LEU A 987 3.34 -28.68 2.79
CA LEU A 987 2.52 -28.99 3.95
C LEU A 987 1.94 -27.70 4.51
N ASN A 988 0.62 -27.63 4.63
CA ASN A 988 -0.08 -26.42 5.06
C ASN A 988 -0.91 -26.70 6.31
N LEU A 989 -0.86 -25.76 7.24
CA LEU A 989 -1.72 -25.69 8.41
C LEU A 989 -2.43 -24.34 8.38
N ASP A 990 -3.76 -24.33 8.32
CA ASP A 990 -4.52 -23.09 8.43
C ASP A 990 -5.61 -23.15 9.49
N TYR A 991 -5.88 -21.97 10.04
CA TYR A 991 -6.96 -21.68 10.95
C TYR A 991 -7.76 -20.50 10.39
N ARG A 992 -9.08 -20.67 10.32
CA ARG A 992 -10.03 -19.65 9.91
C ARG A 992 -11.07 -19.48 11.00
N TYR A 993 -11.32 -18.23 11.36
CA TYR A 993 -12.47 -17.81 12.15
C TYR A 993 -13.36 -16.90 11.28
N GLY A 994 -14.66 -17.09 11.33
CA GLY A 994 -15.63 -16.23 10.66
C GLY A 994 -16.90 -16.09 11.45
N ARG A 995 -17.49 -14.89 11.41
CA ARG A 995 -18.88 -14.68 11.79
C ARG A 995 -19.74 -14.67 10.54
N THR A 996 -20.87 -15.37 10.61
CA THR A 996 -21.81 -15.47 9.49
C THR A 996 -23.21 -15.15 9.98
N ASP A 997 -23.78 -14.10 9.41
CA ASP A 997 -25.16 -13.66 9.61
C ASP A 997 -25.87 -13.56 8.24
N TYR A 998 -26.95 -14.31 8.07
CA TYR A 998 -27.84 -14.21 6.91
C TYR A 998 -29.26 -14.69 7.21
N THR A 999 -30.18 -14.31 6.33
CA THR A 999 -31.57 -14.80 6.36
C THR A 999 -31.78 -15.82 5.25
N LEU A 1000 -32.19 -17.02 5.62
CA LEU A 1000 -32.46 -18.15 4.73
C LEU A 1000 -33.95 -18.17 4.35
N THR A 1001 -34.26 -18.37 3.07
CA THR A 1001 -35.64 -18.60 2.61
C THR A 1001 -35.86 -20.09 2.37
N GLN A 1002 -36.86 -20.66 3.04
CA GLN A 1002 -37.23 -22.07 2.89
C GLN A 1002 -38.12 -22.29 1.66
N PRO A 1003 -38.24 -23.54 1.15
CA PRO A 1003 -39.16 -23.87 0.05
C PRO A 1003 -40.62 -23.53 0.36
N SER A 1004 -41.02 -23.51 1.63
CA SER A 1004 -42.34 -23.10 2.13
C SER A 1004 -42.59 -21.59 2.07
N GLY A 1005 -41.59 -20.79 1.70
CA GLY A 1005 -41.62 -19.31 1.74
C GLY A 1005 -41.28 -18.70 3.10
N LEU A 1006 -41.13 -19.52 4.15
CA LEU A 1006 -40.71 -19.08 5.48
C LEU A 1006 -39.27 -18.54 5.47
N GLN A 1007 -39.07 -17.37 6.07
CA GLN A 1007 -37.74 -16.80 6.28
C GLN A 1007 -37.22 -17.14 7.68
N GLN A 1008 -35.98 -17.60 7.76
CA GLN A 1008 -35.32 -17.97 9.00
C GLN A 1008 -34.00 -17.23 9.12
N HIS A 1009 -33.77 -16.59 10.27
CA HIS A 1009 -32.53 -15.88 10.54
C HIS A 1009 -31.49 -16.82 11.16
N ILE A 1010 -30.27 -16.79 10.64
CA ILE A 1010 -29.18 -17.67 11.06
C ILE A 1010 -27.95 -16.81 11.41
N ASP A 1011 -27.54 -16.81 12.68
CA ASP A 1011 -26.30 -16.19 13.18
C ASP A 1011 -25.43 -17.25 13.88
N TYR A 1012 -24.22 -17.46 13.35
CA TYR A 1012 -23.24 -18.38 13.94
C TYR A 1012 -21.79 -17.92 13.76
N ASP A 1013 -20.94 -18.40 14.67
CA ASP A 1013 -19.49 -18.35 14.57
C ASP A 1013 -18.97 -19.67 14.00
N ASP A 1014 -18.03 -19.62 13.04
CA ASP A 1014 -17.35 -20.78 12.50
C ASP A 1014 -15.84 -20.76 12.74
N HIS A 1015 -15.35 -21.85 13.31
CA HIS A 1015 -13.93 -22.13 13.48
C HIS A 1015 -13.56 -23.28 12.56
N ARG A 1016 -12.51 -23.13 11.76
CA ARG A 1016 -12.04 -24.18 10.86
C ARG A 1016 -10.54 -24.35 10.97
N PHE A 1017 -10.12 -25.57 11.20
CA PHE A 1017 -8.72 -26.00 11.20
C PHE A 1017 -8.48 -26.93 10.01
N ARG A 1018 -7.44 -26.70 9.22
CA ARG A 1018 -7.09 -27.56 8.09
C ARG A 1018 -5.63 -27.94 8.10
N LEU A 1019 -5.36 -29.22 7.86
CA LEU A 1019 -4.04 -29.78 7.61
C LEU A 1019 -4.06 -30.46 6.24
N TYR A 1020 -3.30 -29.96 5.28
CA TYR A 1020 -3.36 -30.46 3.92
C TYR A 1020 -2.05 -30.33 3.15
N LEU A 1021 -1.88 -31.24 2.19
CA LEU A 1021 -0.86 -31.15 1.18
C LEU A 1021 -1.40 -30.36 -0.01
N SER A 1022 -0.56 -29.54 -0.61
CA SER A 1022 -0.89 -28.81 -1.84
C SER A 1022 0.29 -28.77 -2.80
N ASP A 1023 0.04 -28.74 -4.10
CA ASP A 1023 1.10 -28.66 -5.10
C ASP A 1023 2.03 -27.44 -4.89
N TYR A 1024 3.32 -27.63 -5.17
CA TYR A 1024 4.38 -26.61 -5.08
C TYR A 1024 4.65 -25.90 -6.42
N SER A 1025 4.19 -26.43 -7.56
CA SER A 1025 4.84 -26.14 -8.86
C SER A 1025 3.97 -25.92 -10.10
N LEU A 1026 2.68 -26.28 -10.11
CA LEU A 1026 1.87 -26.15 -11.32
C LEU A 1026 1.32 -24.72 -11.51
N LEU A 1027 1.66 -24.09 -12.63
CA LEU A 1027 1.28 -22.70 -12.95
C LEU A 1027 -0.25 -22.54 -13.04
N ARG A 1028 -0.90 -23.42 -13.80
CA ARG A 1028 -2.34 -23.35 -14.14
C ARG A 1028 -3.24 -24.29 -13.35
N PHE A 1029 -2.66 -25.35 -12.79
CA PHE A 1029 -3.37 -26.37 -12.03
C PHE A 1029 -3.00 -26.30 -10.55
N SER A 1030 -3.95 -26.55 -9.67
CA SER A 1030 -3.70 -26.67 -8.24
C SER A 1030 -4.47 -27.84 -7.68
N LEU A 1031 -3.75 -28.76 -7.04
CA LEU A 1031 -4.31 -29.86 -6.29
C LEU A 1031 -4.03 -29.63 -4.80
N SER A 1032 -5.04 -29.85 -3.97
CA SER A 1032 -4.92 -29.85 -2.52
C SER A 1032 -5.78 -30.94 -1.92
N GLY A 1033 -5.25 -31.68 -0.96
CA GLY A 1033 -5.98 -32.73 -0.26
C GLY A 1033 -5.53 -32.85 1.18
N GLY A 1034 -6.49 -33.11 2.08
CA GLY A 1034 -6.20 -33.22 3.50
C GLY A 1034 -7.44 -33.27 4.38
N LEU A 1035 -7.22 -32.98 5.66
CA LEU A 1035 -8.23 -33.04 6.71
C LEU A 1035 -8.62 -31.62 7.12
N SER A 1036 -9.91 -31.44 7.37
CA SER A 1036 -10.49 -30.20 7.86
C SER A 1036 -11.40 -30.51 9.04
N HIS A 1037 -11.26 -29.80 10.15
CA HIS A 1037 -12.20 -29.85 11.26
C HIS A 1037 -12.89 -28.50 11.37
N ARG A 1038 -14.23 -28.50 11.28
CA ARG A 1038 -15.07 -27.31 11.39
C ARG A 1038 -15.90 -27.41 12.67
N LEU A 1039 -15.93 -26.34 13.45
CA LEU A 1039 -16.77 -26.19 14.63
C LEU A 1039 -17.68 -24.99 14.39
N ILE A 1040 -18.99 -25.18 14.59
CA ILE A 1040 -20.01 -24.14 14.42
C ILE A 1040 -20.70 -23.92 15.76
N HIS A 1041 -20.71 -22.67 16.21
CA HIS A 1041 -21.41 -22.24 17.41
C HIS A 1041 -22.56 -21.31 17.02
N TYR A 1042 -23.80 -21.76 17.21
CA TYR A 1042 -24.99 -20.98 16.86
C TYR A 1042 -25.36 -20.00 17.99
N ARG A 1043 -25.47 -18.71 17.64
CA ARG A 1043 -25.84 -17.64 18.59
C ARG A 1043 -27.35 -17.44 18.67
N SER A 1044 -28.01 -17.45 17.51
CA SER A 1044 -29.43 -17.20 17.38
C SER A 1044 -29.99 -17.97 16.18
N LEU A 1045 -31.11 -18.66 16.42
CA LEU A 1045 -31.94 -19.30 15.42
C LEU A 1045 -33.37 -18.82 15.68
N LEU A 1046 -33.81 -17.77 15.00
CA LEU A 1046 -35.16 -17.20 15.14
C LEU A 1046 -36.04 -17.72 13.99
N GLY A 1047 -37.10 -18.48 14.35
CA GLY A 1047 -38.08 -19.11 13.46
C GLY A 1047 -38.90 -20.19 14.19
N ASP A 1048 -40.09 -20.51 13.69
CA ASP A 1048 -41.10 -21.34 14.39
C ASP A 1048 -40.56 -22.70 14.86
N THR A 1049 -40.85 -23.02 16.12
CA THR A 1049 -39.98 -23.77 17.06
C THR A 1049 -40.34 -25.25 17.21
N ALA A 1050 -40.72 -25.96 16.14
CA ALA A 1050 -41.19 -27.33 16.29
C ALA A 1050 -40.09 -28.42 16.29
N ASP A 1051 -38.92 -28.20 15.64
CA ASP A 1051 -37.93 -29.28 15.38
C ASP A 1051 -36.45 -28.87 15.52
N LEU A 1052 -36.11 -27.83 16.29
CA LEU A 1052 -34.71 -27.41 16.46
C LEU A 1052 -34.14 -27.98 17.77
N PRO A 1053 -33.03 -28.76 17.74
CA PRO A 1053 -32.30 -29.10 18.96
C PRO A 1053 -31.83 -27.82 19.65
N SER A 1054 -32.01 -27.75 20.96
CA SER A 1054 -31.48 -26.71 21.84
C SER A 1054 -29.99 -26.48 21.60
N HIS A 1055 -29.55 -25.22 21.55
CA HIS A 1055 -28.17 -24.73 21.66
C HIS A 1055 -27.08 -25.82 21.72
N HIS A 1056 -26.67 -26.38 20.58
CA HIS A 1056 -25.55 -27.32 20.54
C HIS A 1056 -24.49 -26.90 19.51
N ASP A 1057 -23.24 -27.01 19.95
CA ASP A 1057 -22.04 -26.87 19.12
C ASP A 1057 -21.96 -28.06 18.17
N ASN A 1058 -21.94 -27.79 16.87
CA ASN A 1058 -21.83 -28.83 15.86
C ASN A 1058 -20.40 -28.85 15.31
N GLY A 1059 -19.75 -30.00 15.45
CA GLY A 1059 -18.47 -30.29 14.83
C GLY A 1059 -18.62 -31.13 13.56
N THR A 1060 -17.78 -30.88 12.57
CA THR A 1060 -17.70 -31.68 11.35
C THR A 1060 -16.23 -31.94 11.01
N LEU A 1061 -15.89 -33.22 10.85
CA LEU A 1061 -14.61 -33.64 10.29
C LEU A 1061 -14.79 -33.94 8.80
N THR A 1062 -13.96 -33.32 7.97
CA THR A 1062 -14.03 -33.41 6.51
C THR A 1062 -12.68 -33.89 5.97
N LEU A 1063 -12.70 -35.00 5.23
CA LEU A 1063 -11.63 -35.36 4.30
C LEU A 1063 -11.96 -34.71 2.96
N PHE A 1064 -11.07 -33.87 2.43
CA PHE A 1064 -11.33 -33.16 1.18
C PHE A 1064 -10.23 -33.37 0.15
N LEU A 1065 -10.64 -33.35 -1.12
CA LEU A 1065 -9.79 -33.24 -2.29
C LEU A 1065 -10.32 -32.10 -3.16
N HIS A 1066 -9.44 -31.20 -3.55
CA HIS A 1066 -9.79 -30.03 -4.35
C HIS A 1066 -8.80 -29.88 -5.50
N ALA A 1067 -9.32 -29.90 -6.72
CA ALA A 1067 -8.58 -29.71 -7.96
C ALA A 1067 -9.11 -28.46 -8.67
N ARG A 1068 -8.21 -27.58 -9.10
CA ARG A 1068 -8.59 -26.34 -9.79
C ARG A 1068 -7.66 -26.06 -10.97
N TYR A 1069 -8.25 -25.74 -12.10
CA TYR A 1069 -7.62 -25.24 -13.31
C TYR A 1069 -8.05 -23.80 -13.55
N ASP A 1070 -7.10 -22.88 -13.67
CA ASP A 1070 -7.38 -21.45 -13.93
C ASP A 1070 -6.34 -20.94 -14.93
N ASN A 1071 -6.79 -20.49 -16.11
CA ASN A 1071 -5.96 -19.78 -17.09
C ASN A 1071 -6.63 -18.49 -17.59
N LEU A 1072 -7.52 -17.91 -16.78
CA LEU A 1072 -8.21 -16.65 -17.13
C LEU A 1072 -7.20 -15.50 -17.28
N ASP A 1073 -7.43 -14.66 -18.29
CA ASP A 1073 -6.62 -13.47 -18.57
C ASP A 1073 -6.73 -12.38 -17.49
N ALA A 1074 -7.91 -12.21 -16.90
CA ALA A 1074 -8.17 -11.29 -15.79
C ALA A 1074 -8.98 -11.98 -14.67
N PRO A 1075 -8.86 -11.54 -13.40
CA PRO A 1075 -9.61 -12.14 -12.30
C PRO A 1075 -11.08 -11.70 -12.27
N LEU A 1076 -11.35 -10.51 -12.79
CA LEU A 1076 -12.68 -9.91 -12.88
C LEU A 1076 -12.86 -9.44 -14.32
N LEU A 1077 -14.04 -9.71 -14.88
CA LEU A 1077 -14.39 -9.37 -16.26
C LEU A 1077 -13.43 -9.97 -17.33
N ALA A 1078 -12.99 -11.22 -17.13
CA ALA A 1078 -12.16 -11.97 -18.09
C ALA A 1078 -12.76 -11.99 -19.50
N THR A 1079 -11.89 -11.92 -20.51
CA THR A 1079 -12.28 -12.00 -21.94
C THR A 1079 -11.89 -13.32 -22.58
N ARG A 1080 -10.89 -14.00 -22.02
CA ARG A 1080 -10.37 -15.27 -22.54
C ARG A 1080 -9.96 -16.22 -21.41
N GLY A 1081 -10.09 -17.51 -21.67
CA GLY A 1081 -9.64 -18.59 -20.78
C GLY A 1081 -10.79 -19.32 -20.09
N SER A 1082 -10.44 -20.30 -19.28
CA SER A 1082 -11.35 -21.19 -18.57
C SER A 1082 -10.97 -21.29 -17.09
N LEU A 1083 -11.99 -21.44 -16.26
CA LEU A 1083 -11.87 -21.76 -14.84
C LEU A 1083 -12.66 -23.03 -14.60
N VAL A 1084 -12.00 -24.07 -14.10
CA VAL A 1084 -12.64 -25.32 -13.67
C VAL A 1084 -12.20 -25.62 -12.25
N SER A 1085 -13.14 -25.88 -11.36
CA SER A 1085 -12.91 -26.19 -9.95
C SER A 1085 -13.75 -27.40 -9.58
N LEU A 1086 -13.11 -28.47 -9.13
CA LEU A 1086 -13.72 -29.69 -8.65
C LEU A 1086 -13.34 -29.88 -7.17
N ALA A 1087 -14.35 -29.99 -6.31
CA ALA A 1087 -14.19 -30.31 -4.90
C ALA A 1087 -14.94 -31.60 -4.59
N VAL A 1088 -14.29 -32.51 -3.89
CA VAL A 1088 -14.88 -33.74 -3.37
C VAL A 1088 -14.58 -33.80 -1.89
N SER A 1089 -15.60 -33.95 -1.06
CA SER A 1089 -15.44 -34.11 0.39
C SER A 1089 -16.23 -35.28 0.93
N LEU A 1090 -15.68 -35.90 1.97
CA LEU A 1090 -16.35 -36.87 2.82
C LEU A 1090 -16.43 -36.27 4.21
N ASN A 1091 -17.64 -36.13 4.72
CA ASN A 1091 -17.93 -35.46 5.97
C ASN A 1091 -18.51 -36.45 6.99
N ALA A 1092 -18.15 -36.23 8.25
CA ALA A 1092 -18.72 -36.93 9.39
C ALA A 1092 -18.92 -35.94 10.53
N ASP A 1093 -20.06 -36.04 11.22
CA ASP A 1093 -20.33 -35.22 12.39
C ASP A 1093 -19.45 -35.65 13.58
N THR A 1094 -19.04 -34.68 14.38
CA THR A 1094 -18.32 -34.88 15.64
C THR A 1094 -19.14 -34.29 16.78
N ALA A 1095 -19.52 -35.13 17.75
CA ALA A 1095 -20.20 -34.66 18.96
C ALA A 1095 -19.19 -33.95 19.87
N ALA A 1096 -19.59 -32.80 20.43
CA ALA A 1096 -18.78 -32.00 21.33
C ALA A 1096 -18.23 -32.87 22.49
N GLY A 1097 -16.90 -33.01 22.58
CA GLY A 1097 -16.22 -33.73 23.68
C GLY A 1097 -15.95 -35.22 23.49
N SER A 1098 -16.25 -35.83 22.34
CA SER A 1098 -15.96 -37.26 22.07
C SER A 1098 -14.88 -37.46 20.99
N LEU A 1099 -14.12 -38.58 21.06
CA LEU A 1099 -13.22 -39.01 19.98
C LEU A 1099 -14.03 -39.16 18.67
N PRO A 1100 -13.51 -38.73 17.51
CA PRO A 1100 -14.26 -38.76 16.26
C PRO A 1100 -14.71 -40.18 15.95
N SER A 1101 -16.00 -40.45 16.17
CA SER A 1101 -16.61 -41.71 15.83
C SER A 1101 -17.24 -41.54 14.45
N PHE A 1102 -16.77 -42.28 13.46
CA PHE A 1102 -17.43 -42.35 12.15
C PHE A 1102 -18.80 -43.07 12.23
N ARG A 1103 -19.43 -43.25 13.40
CA ARG A 1103 -20.62 -44.10 13.57
C ARG A 1103 -21.96 -43.39 13.33
N HIS A 1104 -22.01 -42.05 13.30
CA HIS A 1104 -23.25 -41.27 13.10
C HIS A 1104 -23.10 -40.26 11.95
N SER A 1105 -24.18 -40.10 11.16
CA SER A 1105 -24.39 -39.18 10.03
C SER A 1105 -23.16 -38.92 9.13
N ARG A 1106 -23.08 -39.65 8.01
CA ARG A 1106 -22.03 -39.48 6.98
C ARG A 1106 -22.65 -38.94 5.70
N TRP A 1107 -21.98 -37.98 5.08
CA TRP A 1107 -22.33 -37.54 3.73
C TRP A 1107 -21.09 -37.16 2.92
N GLY A 1108 -21.12 -37.52 1.64
CA GLY A 1108 -20.21 -36.99 0.63
C GLY A 1108 -20.79 -35.73 0.00
N ASP A 1109 -19.94 -34.84 -0.46
CA ASP A 1109 -20.35 -33.77 -1.36
C ASP A 1109 -19.38 -33.62 -2.54
N ILE A 1110 -19.95 -33.46 -3.72
CA ILE A 1110 -19.23 -33.23 -4.98
C ILE A 1110 -19.68 -31.89 -5.51
N THR A 1111 -18.74 -30.96 -5.69
CA THR A 1111 -19.00 -29.63 -6.23
C THR A 1111 -18.14 -29.40 -7.46
N LEU A 1112 -18.75 -29.03 -8.58
CA LEU A 1112 -18.05 -28.66 -9.81
C LEU A 1112 -18.50 -27.27 -10.27
N HIS A 1113 -17.53 -26.41 -10.54
CA HIS A 1113 -17.72 -25.13 -11.19
C HIS A 1113 -16.86 -25.08 -12.45
N ALA A 1114 -17.47 -24.79 -13.59
CA ALA A 1114 -16.77 -24.62 -14.86
C ALA A 1114 -17.28 -23.37 -15.57
N ALA A 1115 -16.40 -22.53 -16.07
CA ALA A 1115 -16.74 -21.38 -16.89
C ALA A 1115 -15.65 -21.17 -17.95
N THR A 1116 -16.06 -20.82 -19.17
CA THR A 1116 -15.14 -20.55 -20.28
C THR A 1116 -15.49 -19.22 -20.93
N HIS A 1117 -14.50 -18.36 -21.13
CA HIS A 1117 -14.62 -17.04 -21.72
C HIS A 1117 -14.11 -17.08 -23.16
N LEU A 1118 -15.01 -16.83 -24.10
CA LEU A 1118 -14.75 -16.91 -25.54
C LEU A 1118 -14.98 -15.53 -26.17
N THR A 1119 -13.92 -14.93 -26.72
CA THR A 1119 -14.01 -13.68 -27.49
C THR A 1119 -13.58 -13.95 -28.93
N PRO A 1120 -14.52 -14.18 -29.87
CA PRO A 1120 -14.21 -14.49 -31.26
C PRO A 1120 -13.37 -13.39 -31.91
N GLY A 1121 -12.23 -13.75 -32.52
CA GLY A 1121 -11.36 -12.81 -33.24
C GLY A 1121 -10.81 -11.64 -32.41
N GLY A 1122 -10.95 -11.64 -31.07
CA GLY A 1122 -10.63 -10.48 -30.24
C GLY A 1122 -11.61 -9.30 -30.36
N GLY A 1123 -12.80 -9.53 -30.92
CA GLY A 1123 -13.86 -8.52 -31.05
C GLY A 1123 -14.39 -7.99 -29.70
N PRO A 1124 -15.39 -7.09 -29.73
CA PRO A 1124 -15.97 -6.49 -28.53
C PRO A 1124 -16.94 -7.43 -27.79
N VAL A 1125 -17.33 -8.56 -28.38
CA VAL A 1125 -18.31 -9.49 -27.79
C VAL A 1125 -17.60 -10.70 -27.16
N THR A 1126 -17.89 -10.96 -25.89
CA THR A 1126 -17.43 -12.14 -25.15
C THR A 1126 -18.64 -12.99 -24.76
N LEU A 1127 -18.61 -14.28 -25.11
CA LEU A 1127 -19.56 -15.28 -24.66
C LEU A 1127 -18.97 -16.07 -23.49
N VAL A 1128 -19.74 -16.24 -22.42
CA VAL A 1128 -19.31 -16.95 -21.21
C VAL A 1128 -20.34 -18.02 -20.82
N PRO A 1129 -20.26 -19.23 -21.40
CA PRO A 1129 -20.94 -20.39 -20.85
C PRO A 1129 -20.34 -20.78 -19.49
N ALA A 1130 -21.21 -21.05 -18.52
CA ALA A 1130 -20.85 -21.49 -17.19
C ALA A 1130 -21.81 -22.57 -16.66
N LEU A 1131 -21.25 -23.47 -15.88
CA LEU A 1131 -21.89 -24.61 -15.24
C LEU A 1131 -21.49 -24.61 -13.77
N ALA A 1132 -22.45 -24.72 -12.87
CA ALA A 1132 -22.20 -24.95 -11.45
C ALA A 1132 -23.09 -26.09 -10.98
N MET A 1133 -22.51 -27.09 -10.31
CA MET A 1133 -23.26 -28.22 -9.76
C MET A 1133 -22.76 -28.56 -8.37
N ARG A 1134 -23.68 -29.02 -7.53
CA ARG A 1134 -23.37 -29.60 -6.24
C ARG A 1134 -24.30 -30.76 -5.96
N TRP A 1135 -23.71 -31.88 -5.56
CA TRP A 1135 -24.40 -33.11 -5.22
C TRP A 1135 -24.04 -33.54 -3.81
N LEU A 1136 -25.06 -33.83 -3.01
CA LEU A 1136 -24.93 -34.42 -1.69
C LEU A 1136 -25.20 -35.92 -1.81
N VAL A 1137 -24.24 -36.74 -1.38
CA VAL A 1137 -24.33 -38.20 -1.40
C VAL A 1137 -24.49 -38.67 0.03
N THR A 1138 -25.70 -39.03 0.43
CA THR A 1138 -26.04 -39.32 1.83
C THR A 1138 -27.12 -40.39 1.94
N SER A 1139 -27.10 -41.17 3.02
CA SER A 1139 -28.19 -42.08 3.42
C SER A 1139 -29.14 -41.46 4.45
N ASP A 1140 -28.69 -40.42 5.16
CA ASP A 1140 -29.45 -39.68 6.19
C ASP A 1140 -29.56 -38.20 5.79
N THR A 1141 -30.57 -37.46 6.29
CA THR A 1141 -30.66 -36.02 5.99
C THR A 1141 -29.50 -35.26 6.64
N PRO A 1142 -28.60 -34.61 5.88
CA PRO A 1142 -27.51 -33.84 6.46
C PRO A 1142 -28.09 -32.67 7.26
N HIS A 1143 -27.35 -32.24 8.29
CA HIS A 1143 -27.73 -31.08 9.10
C HIS A 1143 -28.05 -29.88 8.19
N ARG A 1144 -29.08 -29.10 8.52
CA ARG A 1144 -29.65 -28.06 7.64
C ARG A 1144 -28.61 -27.07 7.08
N SER A 1145 -27.53 -26.83 7.83
CA SER A 1145 -26.39 -26.00 7.46
C SER A 1145 -25.49 -26.53 6.34
N HIS A 1146 -25.68 -27.77 5.89
CA HIS A 1146 -24.89 -28.42 4.82
C HIS A 1146 -25.68 -28.68 3.54
N ARG A 1147 -27.01 -28.43 3.57
CA ARG A 1147 -27.89 -28.56 2.40
C ARG A 1147 -27.45 -27.65 1.25
N ASN A 1148 -27.95 -27.92 0.06
CA ASN A 1148 -27.67 -27.07 -1.09
C ASN A 1148 -28.36 -25.72 -0.95
N LEU A 1149 -27.56 -24.66 -1.12
CA LEU A 1149 -28.01 -23.28 -1.02
C LEU A 1149 -27.74 -22.57 -2.34
N VAL A 1150 -28.77 -21.93 -2.89
CA VAL A 1150 -28.72 -21.21 -4.15
C VAL A 1150 -29.17 -19.75 -3.93
N GLY A 1151 -28.40 -18.79 -4.44
CA GLY A 1151 -28.69 -17.37 -4.30
C GLY A 1151 -27.40 -16.55 -4.23
N GLY A 1152 -27.50 -15.23 -4.09
CA GLY A 1152 -26.39 -14.28 -4.07
C GLY A 1152 -25.64 -14.14 -5.40
N VAL A 1153 -24.93 -13.03 -5.55
CA VAL A 1153 -24.18 -12.70 -6.78
C VAL A 1153 -22.82 -13.40 -6.85
N MET A 1154 -22.29 -13.84 -5.69
CA MET A 1154 -20.95 -14.42 -5.58
C MET A 1154 -20.97 -15.76 -4.86
N PRO A 1155 -20.14 -16.74 -5.30
CA PRO A 1155 -19.99 -18.01 -4.62
C PRO A 1155 -19.38 -17.80 -3.23
N GLY A 1156 -19.77 -18.63 -2.26
CA GLY A 1156 -19.17 -18.58 -0.92
C GLY A 1156 -19.55 -17.35 -0.08
N ARG A 1157 -20.60 -16.62 -0.49
CA ARG A 1157 -21.00 -15.36 0.14
C ARG A 1157 -21.56 -15.60 1.54
N TYR A 1158 -22.66 -16.31 1.63
CA TYR A 1158 -23.35 -16.70 2.85
C TYR A 1158 -22.69 -17.92 3.49
N VAL A 1159 -22.43 -18.95 2.69
CA VAL A 1159 -21.75 -20.17 3.12
C VAL A 1159 -20.82 -20.67 2.02
N ASP A 1160 -19.74 -21.38 2.38
CA ASP A 1160 -18.70 -21.80 1.42
C ASP A 1160 -19.23 -22.62 0.24
N HIS A 1161 -20.34 -23.34 0.42
CA HIS A 1161 -20.92 -24.24 -0.58
C HIS A 1161 -22.13 -23.66 -1.34
N GLN A 1162 -22.42 -22.38 -1.15
CA GLN A 1162 -23.50 -21.68 -1.85
C GLN A 1162 -23.19 -21.57 -3.35
N LEU A 1163 -24.18 -21.91 -4.18
CA LEU A 1163 -24.14 -21.71 -5.62
C LEU A 1163 -24.79 -20.34 -5.98
N PRO A 1164 -24.08 -19.45 -6.70
CA PRO A 1164 -24.62 -18.15 -7.06
C PRO A 1164 -25.72 -18.28 -8.12
N PHE A 1165 -26.84 -17.60 -7.90
CA PHE A 1165 -27.95 -17.53 -8.86
C PHE A 1165 -28.46 -16.10 -8.94
N LEU A 1166 -28.33 -15.50 -10.13
CA LEU A 1166 -28.74 -14.13 -10.39
C LEU A 1166 -30.27 -14.04 -10.34
N GLY A 1167 -30.78 -12.97 -9.73
CA GLY A 1167 -32.20 -12.76 -9.49
C GLY A 1167 -32.69 -13.29 -8.14
N LEU A 1168 -31.78 -13.80 -7.30
CA LEU A 1168 -32.02 -14.17 -5.90
C LEU A 1168 -30.93 -13.55 -5.02
N LEU A 1169 -31.20 -12.42 -4.37
CA LEU A 1169 -30.25 -11.86 -3.40
C LEU A 1169 -30.12 -12.76 -2.17
N ALA A 1170 -31.23 -13.24 -1.59
CA ALA A 1170 -31.20 -14.13 -0.42
C ALA A 1170 -30.97 -15.61 -0.80
N PRO A 1171 -30.27 -16.40 0.04
CA PRO A 1171 -30.08 -17.82 -0.18
C PRO A 1171 -31.38 -18.61 0.00
N HIS A 1172 -31.63 -19.53 -0.92
CA HIS A 1172 -32.75 -20.47 -0.92
C HIS A 1172 -32.23 -21.89 -0.78
N VAL A 1173 -32.92 -22.72 0.02
CA VAL A 1173 -32.63 -24.15 0.11
C VAL A 1173 -33.18 -24.85 -1.12
N VAL A 1174 -32.36 -25.70 -1.75
CA VAL A 1174 -32.75 -26.55 -2.87
C VAL A 1174 -32.48 -28.03 -2.54
N GLY A 1175 -32.90 -28.93 -3.43
CA GLY A 1175 -32.72 -30.38 -3.25
C GLY A 1175 -31.25 -30.83 -3.26
N ASP A 1176 -31.01 -32.10 -2.92
CA ASP A 1176 -29.68 -32.66 -2.67
C ASP A 1176 -28.80 -32.75 -3.93
N ALA A 1177 -29.41 -32.72 -5.12
CA ALA A 1177 -28.71 -32.49 -6.37
C ALA A 1177 -29.17 -31.17 -7.01
N ALA A 1178 -28.22 -30.26 -7.26
CA ALA A 1178 -28.47 -28.97 -7.89
C ALA A 1178 -27.52 -28.72 -9.06
N LEU A 1179 -28.07 -28.22 -10.17
CA LEU A 1179 -27.38 -27.87 -11.40
C LEU A 1179 -27.81 -26.47 -11.86
N ILE A 1180 -26.84 -25.59 -12.08
CA ILE A 1180 -27.05 -24.26 -12.63
C ILE A 1180 -26.30 -24.15 -13.95
N LEU A 1181 -27.04 -23.88 -15.02
CA LEU A 1181 -26.51 -23.49 -16.32
C LEU A 1181 -26.61 -21.98 -16.43
N ARG A 1182 -25.54 -21.32 -16.88
CA ARG A 1182 -25.51 -19.87 -17.08
C ARG A 1182 -24.84 -19.53 -18.39
N CYS A 1183 -25.38 -18.53 -19.08
CA CYS A 1183 -24.77 -17.93 -20.25
C CYS A 1183 -24.72 -16.41 -20.07
N ASP A 1184 -23.53 -15.82 -20.23
CA ASP A 1184 -23.31 -14.37 -20.17
C ASP A 1184 -22.79 -13.89 -21.53
N LEU A 1185 -23.56 -13.03 -22.18
CA LEU A 1185 -23.20 -12.34 -23.41
C LEU A 1185 -22.77 -10.90 -23.05
N ARG A 1186 -21.48 -10.63 -23.15
CA ARG A 1186 -20.88 -9.37 -22.73
C ARG A 1186 -20.34 -8.57 -23.91
N LEU A 1187 -20.79 -7.32 -24.04
CA LEU A 1187 -20.27 -6.32 -24.94
C LEU A 1187 -19.27 -5.40 -24.23
N ARG A 1188 -18.08 -5.22 -24.81
CA ARG A 1188 -16.99 -4.36 -24.33
C ARG A 1188 -16.88 -3.11 -25.19
N LEU A 1189 -17.04 -1.94 -24.56
CA LEU A 1189 -16.92 -0.61 -25.16
C LEU A 1189 -15.84 0.17 -24.41
N GLY A 1190 -14.57 -0.07 -24.75
CA GLY A 1190 -13.43 0.47 -24.01
C GLY A 1190 -13.36 -0.08 -22.58
N ARG A 1191 -13.55 0.80 -21.57
CA ARG A 1191 -13.62 0.42 -20.14
C ARG A 1191 -15.01 0.02 -19.66
N HIS A 1192 -16.02 0.21 -20.50
CA HIS A 1192 -17.41 -0.10 -20.20
C HIS A 1192 -17.73 -1.52 -20.67
N HIS A 1193 -18.46 -2.25 -19.83
CA HIS A 1193 -18.92 -3.60 -20.12
C HIS A 1193 -20.42 -3.68 -19.87
N LEU A 1194 -21.17 -4.11 -20.87
CA LEU A 1194 -22.60 -4.39 -20.75
C LEU A 1194 -22.78 -5.90 -20.92
N SER A 1195 -23.44 -6.56 -19.98
CA SER A 1195 -23.62 -8.02 -19.98
C SER A 1195 -25.09 -8.36 -19.88
N LEU A 1196 -25.57 -9.21 -20.79
CA LEU A 1196 -26.87 -9.86 -20.70
C LEU A 1196 -26.64 -11.29 -20.22
N ILE A 1197 -27.27 -11.66 -19.11
CA ILE A 1197 -26.99 -12.91 -18.42
C ILE A 1197 -28.29 -13.68 -18.24
N GLY A 1198 -28.29 -14.95 -18.65
CA GLY A 1198 -29.37 -15.91 -18.36
C GLY A 1198 -28.84 -17.06 -17.51
N ASN A 1199 -29.61 -17.50 -16.53
CA ASN A 1199 -29.31 -18.67 -15.70
C ASN A 1199 -30.54 -19.57 -15.56
N TYR A 1200 -30.32 -20.88 -15.52
CA TYR A 1200 -31.33 -21.91 -15.34
C TYR A 1200 -30.90 -22.85 -14.23
N LEU A 1201 -31.77 -23.06 -13.25
CA LEU A 1201 -31.57 -23.96 -12.13
C LEU A 1201 -32.47 -25.19 -12.29
N TYR A 1202 -31.84 -26.36 -12.27
CA TYR A 1202 -32.49 -27.65 -12.15
C TYR A 1202 -32.05 -28.29 -10.83
N HIS A 1203 -32.99 -28.72 -10.01
CA HIS A 1203 -32.69 -29.40 -8.76
C HIS A 1203 -33.66 -30.53 -8.47
N THR A 1204 -33.18 -31.60 -7.86
CA THR A 1204 -33.99 -32.78 -7.49
C THR A 1204 -33.75 -33.14 -6.03
N PRO A 1205 -34.72 -33.80 -5.37
CA PRO A 1205 -34.58 -34.21 -3.98
C PRO A 1205 -33.48 -35.26 -3.78
N ASP A 1206 -33.20 -36.13 -4.76
CA ASP A 1206 -32.15 -37.14 -4.71
C ASP A 1206 -31.41 -37.32 -6.06
N LEU A 1207 -30.33 -38.11 -6.03
CA LEU A 1207 -29.47 -38.39 -7.18
C LEU A 1207 -30.10 -39.37 -8.18
N GLU A 1208 -30.95 -40.31 -7.73
CA GLU A 1208 -31.59 -41.27 -8.64
C GLU A 1208 -32.57 -40.58 -9.59
N HIS A 1209 -33.38 -39.65 -9.08
CA HIS A 1209 -34.27 -38.81 -9.89
C HIS A 1209 -33.47 -37.89 -10.82
N PHE A 1210 -32.30 -37.40 -10.38
CA PHE A 1210 -31.42 -36.61 -11.24
C PHE A 1210 -30.89 -37.41 -12.44
N MET A 1211 -30.50 -38.68 -12.21
CA MET A 1211 -29.89 -39.55 -13.23
C MET A 1211 -30.91 -40.16 -14.20
N ARG A 1212 -32.17 -40.35 -13.80
CA ARG A 1212 -33.24 -40.87 -14.67
C ARG A 1212 -33.60 -39.92 -15.82
N PHE A 1213 -33.29 -38.62 -15.68
CA PHE A 1213 -33.46 -37.56 -16.68
C PHE A 1213 -34.78 -37.68 -17.47
N ASP A 1214 -35.91 -37.44 -16.79
CA ASP A 1214 -37.23 -37.42 -17.42
C ASP A 1214 -37.50 -36.02 -18.03
N PRO A 1215 -37.72 -35.89 -19.36
CA PRO A 1215 -38.00 -34.61 -19.99
C PRO A 1215 -39.26 -33.90 -19.48
N SER A 1216 -40.22 -34.60 -18.86
CA SER A 1216 -41.40 -33.95 -18.26
C SER A 1216 -41.11 -33.23 -16.94
N ASP A 1217 -39.98 -33.54 -16.28
CA ASP A 1217 -39.54 -32.94 -15.01
C ASP A 1217 -38.63 -31.70 -15.19
N LEU A 1218 -38.46 -31.22 -16.43
CA LEU A 1218 -37.73 -29.99 -16.78
C LEU A 1218 -38.39 -28.68 -16.28
N ARG A 1219 -39.23 -28.72 -15.25
CA ARG A 1219 -39.78 -27.55 -14.56
C ARG A 1219 -38.71 -26.90 -13.66
N GLY A 1220 -37.62 -26.45 -14.25
CA GLY A 1220 -36.58 -25.68 -13.56
C GLY A 1220 -36.93 -24.21 -13.42
N GLN A 1221 -36.09 -23.47 -12.70
CA GLN A 1221 -36.26 -22.05 -12.45
C GLN A 1221 -35.32 -21.24 -13.34
N THR A 1222 -35.82 -20.14 -13.92
CA THR A 1222 -35.03 -19.26 -14.78
C THR A 1222 -34.75 -17.93 -14.11
N GLY A 1223 -33.56 -17.39 -14.34
CA GLY A 1223 -33.16 -16.05 -13.97
C GLY A 1223 -32.60 -15.29 -15.17
N ALA A 1224 -32.74 -13.97 -15.12
CA ALA A 1224 -32.16 -13.06 -16.11
C ALA A 1224 -31.58 -11.84 -15.40
N ALA A 1225 -30.45 -11.32 -15.90
CA ALA A 1225 -29.83 -10.12 -15.39
C ALA A 1225 -29.24 -9.25 -16.50
N LEU A 1226 -29.37 -7.95 -16.32
CA LEU A 1226 -28.64 -6.92 -17.06
C LEU A 1226 -27.57 -6.34 -16.13
N ARG A 1227 -26.30 -6.45 -16.53
CA ARG A 1227 -25.16 -5.96 -15.77
C ARG A 1227 -24.42 -4.89 -16.55
N TYR A 1228 -24.22 -3.73 -15.93
CA TYR A 1228 -23.30 -2.72 -16.39
C TYR A 1228 -22.08 -2.69 -15.47
N ALA A 1229 -20.87 -2.77 -16.03
CA ALA A 1229 -19.64 -2.70 -15.27
C ALA A 1229 -18.63 -1.74 -15.91
N TYR A 1230 -17.89 -1.01 -15.08
CA TYR A 1230 -16.83 -0.09 -15.49
C TYR A 1230 -15.51 -0.49 -14.82
N THR A 1231 -14.47 -0.70 -15.62
CA THR A 1231 -13.15 -1.10 -15.12
C THR A 1231 -12.38 0.10 -14.56
N THR A 1232 -12.05 0.05 -13.27
CA THR A 1232 -11.19 1.05 -12.61
C THR A 1232 -9.87 0.44 -12.15
N ARG A 1233 -8.90 1.29 -11.78
CA ARG A 1233 -7.64 0.84 -11.19
C ARG A 1233 -7.80 0.17 -9.81
N PHE A 1234 -8.93 0.38 -9.13
CA PHE A 1234 -9.19 -0.14 -7.79
C PHE A 1234 -10.14 -1.35 -7.80
N GLY A 1235 -10.39 -1.94 -8.97
CA GLY A 1235 -11.38 -2.98 -9.20
C GLY A 1235 -12.59 -2.49 -10.02
N PRO A 1236 -13.45 -3.38 -10.53
CA PRO A 1236 -14.63 -3.00 -11.28
C PRO A 1236 -15.66 -2.31 -10.36
N VAL A 1237 -16.40 -1.36 -10.93
CA VAL A 1237 -17.69 -0.88 -10.40
C VAL A 1237 -18.77 -1.56 -11.22
N SER A 1238 -19.71 -2.25 -10.58
CA SER A 1238 -20.82 -2.91 -11.28
C SER A 1238 -22.17 -2.57 -10.68
N LEU A 1239 -23.16 -2.47 -11.57
CA LEU A 1239 -24.58 -2.35 -11.29
C LEU A 1239 -25.30 -3.49 -12.01
N ASP A 1240 -25.95 -4.35 -11.23
CA ASP A 1240 -26.69 -5.50 -11.72
C ASP A 1240 -28.18 -5.31 -11.44
N LEU A 1241 -29.02 -5.45 -12.47
CA LEU A 1241 -30.46 -5.53 -12.35
C LEU A 1241 -30.88 -6.94 -12.73
N ALA A 1242 -31.42 -7.72 -11.79
CA ALA A 1242 -31.72 -9.14 -11.99
C ALA A 1242 -33.10 -9.53 -11.48
N ALA A 1243 -33.75 -10.49 -12.14
CA ALA A 1243 -35.02 -11.08 -11.72
C ALA A 1243 -35.00 -12.59 -11.94
N SER A 1244 -35.86 -13.32 -11.23
CA SER A 1244 -35.99 -14.78 -11.38
C SER A 1244 -37.43 -15.24 -11.27
N THR A 1245 -37.73 -16.46 -11.70
CA THR A 1245 -39.08 -17.05 -11.54
C THR A 1245 -39.46 -17.27 -10.07
N LEU A 1246 -38.48 -17.45 -9.17
CA LEU A 1246 -38.72 -17.48 -7.73
C LEU A 1246 -38.98 -16.11 -7.12
N HIS A 1247 -38.40 -15.06 -7.71
CA HIS A 1247 -38.53 -13.70 -7.23
C HIS A 1247 -38.68 -12.73 -8.42
N PRO A 1248 -39.91 -12.56 -8.95
CA PRO A 1248 -40.14 -11.87 -10.23
C PRO A 1248 -39.91 -10.36 -10.18
N THR A 1249 -39.89 -9.74 -8.99
CA THR A 1249 -39.58 -8.31 -8.87
C THR A 1249 -38.08 -8.06 -9.11
N PRO A 1250 -37.70 -7.12 -10.00
CA PRO A 1250 -36.30 -6.81 -10.27
C PRO A 1250 -35.55 -6.35 -9.03
N GLN A 1251 -34.38 -6.95 -8.79
CA GLN A 1251 -33.48 -6.64 -7.69
C GLN A 1251 -32.25 -5.90 -8.22
N LEU A 1252 -31.84 -4.85 -7.50
CA LEU A 1252 -30.66 -4.04 -7.82
C LEU A 1252 -29.50 -4.43 -6.91
N TYR A 1253 -28.34 -4.71 -7.50
CA TYR A 1253 -27.10 -4.99 -6.77
C TYR A 1253 -25.96 -4.12 -7.27
N LEU A 1254 -25.37 -3.33 -6.38
CA LEU A 1254 -24.20 -2.51 -6.65
C LEU A 1254 -22.98 -3.08 -5.93
N SER A 1255 -21.85 -3.14 -6.64
CA SER A 1255 -20.56 -3.57 -6.10
C SER A 1255 -19.39 -2.75 -6.65
N PHE A 1256 -18.34 -2.63 -5.84
CA PHE A 1256 -17.11 -1.90 -6.15
C PHE A 1256 -15.92 -2.55 -5.46
N GLY A 1257 -14.80 -2.74 -6.18
CA GLY A 1257 -13.55 -3.23 -5.61
C GLY A 1257 -13.26 -4.70 -5.91
N HIS A 1258 -12.28 -5.28 -5.21
CA HIS A 1258 -11.82 -6.65 -5.43
C HIS A 1258 -12.60 -7.66 -4.56
N ASN A 1259 -12.76 -8.89 -5.04
CA ASN A 1259 -13.50 -9.93 -4.30
C ASN A 1259 -12.60 -10.64 -3.28
N PHE A 1260 -12.94 -10.64 -1.99
CA PHE A 1260 -12.15 -11.32 -0.96
C PHE A 1260 -12.89 -11.86 0.26
#